data_AF-A0A494YX16-F1
#
_entry.id   AF-A0A494YX16-F1
#
_cell.length_a   1.000
_cell.length_b   1.000
_cell.length_c   1.000
_cell.angle_alpha   90.00
_cell.angle_beta   90.00
_cell.angle_gamma   90.00
#
_symmetry.space_group_name_H-M   'P 1'
#
loop_
_entity.id
_entity.type
_entity.pdbx_description
1 polymer ?
#
loop_
_entity_poly.entity_id
_entity_poly.type
_entity_poly.pdbx_seq_one_letter_code
_entity_poly.pdbx_strand_id
1 'polypeptide(L)'
;MLKNLAKNEKGYTLFLSVLISVLFMVIATSLLTITMNGITRNDFRADDIQATELSEKGFVYATNRIQSEIQKLLGNEGLTTNEFETDIIGENGLLSQYEERYACHRNKYLQIPNQEEFQVCIEDISKTEGELGASITFKSIGKTTERVNESYSTYAFTANAVPDALNYAIATNKKCQGRECDMNGEGNLFLHGGVQIEGDMKVDGNIITTDRGYFDYPRWSEDNESVFSDLLRDIFGNLGWLGEILSWLLSLFMNDEAFIDEWIPTVKPMILPAPDSGSNTSRLVLNENGKIYTFNHEPTYENHINSGNFSSAQYKQIDNNNLSEAFIGNQEMMYRSTKQENIDIAGKITQSKYRINDAGVNAINSGSNRTFQNIQMAGRKTFGYFNKKVSDYGCGFLWFQPCYENVTEGNFNMVGNNRFGEFATDGNLNINNSDVTIETGMYVGGDLTLGNMESSNDPEDYDSIEIDGPIYVEGDLVITGVEADFNALIFVGGDVEVYNSIINGKEFSDGTIGTLIIFANGEINILYNSVFENEPSTIRGYFYSDSVFEMEGIWSNMKIEGGISARRIVLNGIRGRVTQDLEFGLFRRELDINYHGEKNIGSNSRLQVIYNPDIIGTYSDLEQSETRITHINPPKLIERSETHKNN
;
A
#
# COMPACT_ATOMS: atom_id res chain seq x y z
N MET A 1 -67.52 25.67 76.18
CA MET A 1 -66.25 25.42 76.90
C MET A 1 -64.98 25.75 76.06
N LEU A 2 -65.11 26.30 74.85
CA LEU A 2 -63.98 26.62 73.94
C LEU A 2 -63.64 28.12 73.81
N LYS A 3 -64.24 29.01 74.63
CA LYS A 3 -64.01 30.46 74.56
C LYS A 3 -63.02 31.04 75.58
N ASN A 4 -62.45 30.21 76.47
CA ASN A 4 -61.56 30.68 77.54
C ASN A 4 -60.09 30.23 77.41
N LEU A 5 -59.68 29.64 76.29
CA LEU A 5 -58.27 29.30 76.04
C LEU A 5 -57.48 30.40 75.29
N ALA A 6 -58.14 31.41 74.73
CA ALA A 6 -57.51 32.46 73.91
C ALA A 6 -56.99 33.69 74.70
N LYS A 7 -56.80 33.58 76.03
CA LYS A 7 -56.30 34.70 76.86
C LYS A 7 -54.93 34.48 77.49
N ASN A 8 -54.19 33.48 77.03
CA ASN A 8 -52.81 33.24 77.46
C ASN A 8 -51.83 32.97 76.30
N GLU A 9 -52.02 33.66 75.16
CA GLU A 9 -51.18 33.48 73.96
C GLU A 9 -49.83 34.25 74.02
N LYS A 10 -49.50 34.91 75.13
CA LYS A 10 -48.23 35.65 75.25
C LYS A 10 -46.99 34.74 75.43
N GLY A 11 -47.16 33.43 75.59
CA GLY A 11 -46.06 32.45 75.69
C GLY A 11 -45.79 31.62 74.43
N TYR A 12 -46.79 31.43 73.56
CA TYR A 12 -46.66 30.55 72.38
C TYR A 12 -45.81 31.16 71.27
N THR A 13 -45.79 32.49 71.13
CA THR A 13 -44.96 33.18 70.13
C THR A 13 -43.47 32.97 70.37
N LEU A 14 -43.03 32.96 71.64
CA LEU A 14 -41.65 32.69 72.01
C LEU A 14 -41.27 31.23 71.76
N PHE A 15 -42.15 30.29 72.10
CA PHE A 15 -41.91 28.87 71.83
C PHE A 15 -41.83 28.58 70.32
N LEU A 16 -42.74 29.16 69.53
CA LEU A 16 -42.75 29.01 68.08
C LEU A 16 -41.49 29.65 67.45
N SER A 17 -41.05 30.82 67.91
CA SER A 17 -39.82 31.44 67.38
C SER A 17 -38.57 30.63 67.73
N VAL A 18 -38.49 30.06 68.92
CA VAL A 18 -37.40 29.15 69.31
C VAL A 18 -37.43 27.86 68.49
N LEU A 19 -38.61 27.24 68.33
CA LEU A 19 -38.77 26.02 67.52
C LEU A 19 -38.37 26.25 66.05
N ILE A 20 -38.84 27.35 65.46
CA ILE A 20 -38.48 27.74 64.08
C ILE A 20 -36.97 28.02 63.99
N SER A 21 -36.39 28.70 64.98
CA SER A 21 -34.94 28.97 65.01
C SER A 21 -34.13 27.67 65.10
N VAL A 22 -34.55 26.71 65.92
CA VAL A 22 -33.91 25.39 66.03
C VAL A 22 -34.04 24.61 64.72
N LEU A 23 -35.22 24.63 64.08
CA LEU A 23 -35.43 23.99 62.78
C LEU A 23 -34.49 24.56 61.71
N PHE A 24 -34.37 25.89 61.63
CA PHE A 24 -33.45 26.54 60.71
C PHE A 24 -31.98 26.19 61.03
N MET A 25 -31.63 26.05 62.30
CA MET A 25 -30.28 25.65 62.71
C MET A 25 -29.95 24.21 62.28
N VAL A 26 -30.90 23.28 62.41
CA VAL A 26 -30.77 21.88 61.96
C VAL A 26 -30.67 21.80 60.43
N ILE A 27 -31.49 22.58 59.71
CA ILE A 27 -31.42 22.63 58.24
C ILE A 27 -30.09 23.23 57.78
N ALA A 28 -29.64 24.32 58.40
CA ALA A 28 -28.38 24.98 58.06
C ALA A 28 -27.17 24.07 58.30
N THR A 29 -27.13 23.36 59.43
CA THR A 29 -26.06 22.40 59.75
C THR A 29 -26.08 21.17 58.83
N SER A 30 -27.26 20.67 58.48
CA SER A 30 -27.41 19.57 57.50
C SER A 30 -26.90 19.97 56.12
N LEU A 31 -27.25 21.17 55.65
CA LEU A 31 -26.79 21.70 54.36
C LEU A 31 -25.28 21.92 54.33
N LEU A 32 -24.69 22.43 55.42
CA LEU A 32 -23.24 22.55 55.57
C LEU A 32 -22.55 21.19 55.50
N THR A 33 -23.09 20.18 56.18
CA THR A 33 -22.52 18.82 56.18
C THR A 33 -22.57 18.19 54.78
N ILE A 34 -23.70 18.32 54.07
CA ILE A 34 -23.83 17.83 52.69
C ILE A 34 -22.85 18.56 51.75
N THR A 35 -22.73 19.89 51.90
CA THR A 35 -21.79 20.68 51.09
C THR A 35 -20.34 20.28 51.37
N MET A 36 -19.93 20.09 52.63
CA MET A 36 -18.59 19.65 53.00
C MET A 36 -18.27 18.23 52.49
N ASN A 37 -19.24 17.31 52.58
CA ASN A 37 -19.10 15.96 52.01
C ASN A 37 -19.04 15.99 50.47
N GLY A 38 -19.72 16.93 49.83
CA GLY A 38 -19.64 17.15 48.38
C GLY A 38 -18.27 17.65 47.94
N ILE A 39 -17.69 18.60 48.68
CA ILE A 39 -16.34 19.12 48.43
C ILE A 39 -15.30 18.01 48.57
N THR A 40 -15.28 17.32 49.71
CA THR A 40 -14.31 16.22 49.95
C THR A 40 -14.43 15.10 48.92
N ARG A 41 -15.64 14.71 48.52
CA ARG A 41 -15.83 13.68 47.46
C ARG A 41 -15.35 14.15 46.09
N ASN A 42 -15.46 15.45 45.78
CA ASN A 42 -14.92 16.01 44.55
C ASN A 42 -13.39 16.09 44.60
N ASP A 43 -12.81 16.47 45.74
CA ASP A 43 -11.35 16.50 45.93
C ASP A 43 -10.76 15.08 45.79
N PHE A 44 -11.36 14.07 46.42
CA PHE A 44 -10.95 12.67 46.26
C PHE A 44 -11.02 12.19 44.80
N ARG A 45 -12.04 12.62 44.05
CA ARG A 45 -12.16 12.29 42.63
C ARG A 45 -11.11 13.01 41.78
N ALA A 46 -10.79 14.25 42.12
CA ALA A 46 -9.76 15.01 41.44
C ALA A 46 -8.39 14.36 41.64
N ASP A 47 -8.06 13.98 42.88
CA ASP A 47 -6.80 13.30 43.20
C ASP A 47 -6.69 11.93 42.54
N ASP A 48 -7.78 11.16 42.48
CA ASP A 48 -7.81 9.87 41.77
C ASP A 48 -7.58 10.04 40.27
N ILE A 49 -8.29 10.98 39.65
CA ILE A 49 -8.13 11.26 38.21
C ILE A 49 -6.70 11.74 37.94
N GLN A 50 -6.15 12.60 38.79
CA GLN A 50 -4.80 13.10 38.63
C GLN A 50 -3.75 12.00 38.83
N ALA A 51 -3.90 11.13 39.83
CA ALA A 51 -2.99 10.00 40.03
C ALA A 51 -3.02 9.02 38.84
N THR A 52 -4.20 8.78 38.25
CA THR A 52 -4.33 7.98 37.03
C THR A 52 -3.69 8.67 35.82
N GLU A 53 -3.94 9.95 35.60
CA GLU A 53 -3.33 10.70 34.50
C GLU A 53 -1.79 10.73 34.60
N LEU A 54 -1.25 10.86 35.82
CA LEU A 54 0.18 10.77 36.09
C LEU A 54 0.73 9.37 35.80
N SER A 55 -0.01 8.32 36.18
CA SER A 55 0.33 6.93 35.85
C SER A 55 0.40 6.71 34.33
N GLU A 56 -0.58 7.26 33.58
CA GLU A 56 -0.61 7.19 32.11
C GLU A 56 0.54 7.92 31.45
N LYS A 57 0.88 9.12 31.94
CA LYS A 57 2.08 9.85 31.50
C LYS A 57 3.35 9.03 31.71
N GLY A 58 3.40 8.24 32.78
CA GLY A 58 4.45 7.26 33.02
C GLY A 58 4.61 6.26 31.89
N PHE A 59 3.52 5.61 31.48
CA PHE A 59 3.56 4.67 30.36
C PHE A 59 4.05 5.31 29.07
N VAL A 60 3.45 6.46 28.70
CA VAL A 60 3.83 7.21 27.49
C VAL A 60 5.32 7.59 27.51
N TYR A 61 5.84 8.02 28.66
CA TYR A 61 7.25 8.34 28.81
C TYR A 61 8.15 7.11 28.60
N ALA A 62 7.83 6.00 29.29
CA ALA A 62 8.63 4.78 29.25
C ALA A 62 8.66 4.15 27.84
N THR A 63 7.50 4.09 27.17
CA THR A 63 7.39 3.53 25.83
C THR A 63 8.15 4.38 24.81
N ASN A 64 7.97 5.71 24.83
CA ASN A 64 8.70 6.62 23.95
C ASN A 64 10.21 6.56 24.18
N ARG A 65 10.65 6.41 25.44
CA ARG A 65 12.08 6.31 25.77
C ARG A 65 12.71 5.04 25.20
N ILE A 66 12.08 3.89 25.44
CA ILE A 66 12.57 2.60 24.94
C ILE A 66 12.54 2.59 23.42
N GLN A 67 11.45 3.06 22.80
CA GLN A 67 11.33 3.15 21.35
C GLN A 67 12.44 4.00 20.73
N SER A 68 12.74 5.16 21.33
CA SER A 68 13.81 6.04 20.87
C SER A 68 15.20 5.40 20.96
N GLU A 69 15.46 4.61 22.01
CA GLU A 69 16.75 3.93 22.15
C GLU A 69 16.89 2.73 21.21
N ILE A 70 15.83 1.96 21.00
CA ILE A 70 15.79 0.92 19.96
C ILE A 70 16.08 1.56 18.60
N GLN A 71 15.35 2.62 18.23
CA GLN A 71 15.55 3.29 16.94
C GLN A 71 16.98 3.82 16.77
N LYS A 72 17.61 4.27 17.85
CA LYS A 72 19.01 4.72 17.84
C LYS A 72 19.99 3.57 17.60
N LEU A 73 19.72 2.38 18.11
CA LEU A 73 20.54 1.19 17.87
C LEU A 73 20.42 0.69 16.43
N LEU A 74 19.21 0.75 15.84
CA LEU A 74 19.01 0.39 14.44
C LEU A 74 19.83 1.26 13.50
N GLY A 75 19.92 2.57 13.79
CA GLY A 75 20.63 3.52 12.94
C GLY A 75 20.03 3.61 11.52
N ASN A 76 20.81 4.15 10.58
CA ASN A 76 20.36 4.29 9.19
C ASN A 76 20.53 2.98 8.38
N GLU A 77 21.48 2.13 8.77
CA GLU A 77 21.79 0.88 8.08
C GLU A 77 20.91 -0.29 8.53
N GLY A 78 20.23 -0.15 9.67
CA GLY A 78 19.41 -1.21 10.27
C GLY A 78 20.22 -2.39 10.82
N LEU A 79 19.53 -3.29 11.50
CA LEU A 79 20.06 -4.57 11.97
C LEU A 79 19.45 -5.71 11.17
N THR A 80 20.22 -6.74 10.86
CA THR A 80 19.64 -8.01 10.38
C THR A 80 18.70 -8.61 11.43
N THR A 81 17.81 -9.52 11.03
CA THR A 81 16.93 -10.23 11.97
C THR A 81 17.71 -10.87 13.14
N ASN A 82 18.85 -11.51 12.86
CA ASN A 82 19.70 -12.12 13.88
C ASN A 82 20.34 -11.08 14.82
N GLU A 83 20.83 -9.97 14.27
CA GLU A 83 21.37 -8.85 15.07
C GLU A 83 20.27 -8.21 15.92
N PHE A 84 19.06 -8.03 15.40
CA PHE A 84 17.93 -7.51 16.16
C PHE A 84 17.56 -8.44 17.32
N GLU A 85 17.47 -9.75 17.06
CA GLU A 85 17.22 -10.73 18.10
C GLU A 85 18.31 -10.74 19.15
N THR A 86 19.58 -10.58 18.77
CA THR A 86 20.72 -10.65 19.71
C THR A 86 20.92 -9.35 20.48
N ASP A 87 20.90 -8.21 19.80
CA ASP A 87 21.28 -6.90 20.34
C ASP A 87 20.11 -6.16 20.99
N ILE A 88 18.87 -6.49 20.65
CA ILE A 88 17.67 -5.86 21.23
C ILE A 88 16.94 -6.79 22.18
N ILE A 89 16.56 -7.99 21.72
CA ILE A 89 15.70 -8.91 22.47
C ILE A 89 16.51 -9.86 23.39
N GLY A 90 17.69 -10.28 22.94
CA GLY A 90 18.44 -11.39 23.53
C GLY A 90 18.92 -11.12 24.95
N GLU A 91 19.46 -12.14 25.62
CA GLU A 91 19.82 -12.10 27.05
C GLU A 91 20.78 -10.95 27.44
N ASN A 92 21.60 -10.48 26.49
CA ASN A 92 22.52 -9.35 26.69
C ASN A 92 22.09 -8.09 25.91
N GLY A 93 20.94 -8.16 25.24
CA GLY A 93 20.39 -7.09 24.41
C GLY A 93 19.86 -5.91 25.22
N LEU A 94 19.44 -4.87 24.52
CA LEU A 94 18.93 -3.63 25.11
C LEU A 94 17.81 -3.90 26.13
N LEU A 95 16.84 -4.74 25.79
CA LEU A 95 15.66 -4.96 26.63
C LEU A 95 16.01 -5.67 27.95
N SER A 96 16.87 -6.70 27.92
CA SER A 96 17.36 -7.35 29.14
C SER A 96 18.17 -6.39 30.03
N GLN A 97 18.96 -5.49 29.44
CA GLN A 97 19.65 -4.44 30.20
C GLN A 97 18.68 -3.46 30.86
N TYR A 98 17.56 -3.15 30.19
CA TYR A 98 16.49 -2.32 30.74
C TYR A 98 15.79 -3.00 31.91
N GLU A 99 15.46 -4.27 31.76
CA GLU A 99 14.88 -5.07 32.84
C GLU A 99 15.81 -5.08 34.07
N GLU A 100 17.11 -5.34 33.89
CA GLU A 100 18.05 -5.36 35.02
C GLU A 100 18.20 -4.00 35.73
N ARG A 101 18.15 -2.91 34.94
CA ARG A 101 18.29 -1.54 35.42
C ARG A 101 17.01 -1.00 36.06
N TYR A 102 15.83 -1.45 35.62
CA TYR A 102 14.55 -0.87 36.01
C TYR A 102 13.50 -1.91 36.47
N ALA A 103 13.93 -3.08 36.92
CA ALA A 103 13.05 -4.12 37.45
C ALA A 103 12.26 -3.67 38.68
N CYS A 104 10.94 -3.86 38.64
CA CYS A 104 10.02 -3.55 39.74
C CYS A 104 10.36 -4.35 41.02
N HIS A 105 10.71 -5.63 40.90
CA HIS A 105 11.06 -6.49 42.04
C HIS A 105 12.33 -6.03 42.78
N ARG A 106 13.15 -5.16 42.17
CA ARG A 106 14.36 -4.56 42.78
C ARG A 106 14.14 -3.11 43.23
N ASN A 107 12.91 -2.59 43.15
CA ASN A 107 12.57 -1.19 43.42
C ASN A 107 13.44 -0.19 42.62
N LYS A 108 13.76 -0.52 41.37
CA LYS A 108 14.49 0.39 40.48
C LYS A 108 13.51 1.00 39.48
N TYR A 109 13.48 2.32 39.39
CA TYR A 109 12.54 3.07 38.58
C TYR A 109 13.26 3.91 37.51
N LEU A 110 12.63 4.08 36.35
CA LEU A 110 13.08 5.00 35.31
C LEU A 110 13.13 6.42 35.89
N GLN A 111 14.29 7.05 35.83
CA GLN A 111 14.51 8.40 36.35
C GLN A 111 13.97 9.41 35.34
N ILE A 112 12.90 10.13 35.68
CA ILE A 112 12.35 11.19 34.84
C ILE A 112 12.98 12.53 35.28
N PRO A 113 13.59 13.31 34.37
CA PRO A 113 14.14 14.61 34.73
C PRO A 113 13.05 15.54 35.29
N ASN A 114 13.26 16.04 36.50
CA ASN A 114 12.46 17.10 37.13
C ASN A 114 11.00 16.76 37.49
N GLN A 115 10.63 15.48 37.63
CA GLN A 115 9.28 15.11 38.08
C GLN A 115 9.33 13.94 39.09
N GLU A 116 8.93 14.19 40.34
CA GLU A 116 8.71 13.17 41.38
C GLU A 116 7.27 12.60 41.36
N GLU A 117 6.42 13.10 40.45
CA GLU A 117 4.96 12.87 40.45
C GLU A 117 4.55 11.49 39.91
N PHE A 118 5.41 10.79 39.18
CA PHE A 118 5.19 9.40 38.79
C PHE A 118 6.48 8.59 38.73
N GLN A 119 6.37 7.27 38.90
CA GLN A 119 7.48 6.32 38.84
C GLN A 119 7.11 5.13 37.96
N VAL A 120 8.01 4.71 37.07
CA VAL A 120 7.76 3.58 36.17
C VAL A 120 8.87 2.56 36.32
N CYS A 121 8.53 1.28 36.34
CA CYS A 121 9.46 0.16 36.33
C CYS A 121 8.95 -0.94 35.38
N ILE A 122 9.83 -1.87 35.02
CA ILE A 122 9.52 -3.02 34.18
C ILE A 122 9.19 -4.20 35.08
N GLU A 123 8.02 -4.78 34.88
CA GLU A 123 7.54 -5.97 35.59
C GLU A 123 8.02 -7.25 34.88
N ASP A 124 7.86 -7.30 33.56
CA ASP A 124 8.18 -8.46 32.73
C ASP A 124 8.53 -8.06 31.29
N ILE A 125 9.35 -8.89 30.63
CA ILE A 125 9.65 -8.82 29.19
C ILE A 125 9.51 -10.22 28.60
N SER A 126 8.69 -10.36 27.57
CA SER A 126 8.48 -11.63 26.85
C SER A 126 8.64 -11.45 25.35
N LYS A 127 9.10 -12.48 24.64
CA LYS A 127 9.17 -12.45 23.17
C LYS A 127 7.75 -12.51 22.60
N THR A 128 7.46 -11.75 21.55
CA THR A 128 6.17 -11.85 20.84
C THR A 128 6.11 -13.16 20.04
N GLU A 129 4.99 -13.88 20.13
CA GLU A 129 4.74 -15.04 19.27
C GLU A 129 4.39 -14.57 17.86
N GLY A 130 5.06 -15.12 16.83
CA GLY A 130 4.76 -14.84 15.42
C GLY A 130 5.26 -13.49 14.88
N GLU A 131 5.71 -12.57 15.73
CA GLU A 131 6.28 -11.28 15.32
C GLU A 131 7.71 -11.13 15.85
N LEU A 132 8.58 -10.46 15.08
CA LEU A 132 9.93 -10.13 15.51
C LEU A 132 9.89 -8.98 16.51
N GLY A 133 9.87 -9.28 17.80
CA GLY A 133 9.70 -8.26 18.83
C GLY A 133 9.63 -8.80 20.25
N ALA A 134 9.28 -7.90 21.17
CA ALA A 134 9.05 -8.22 22.57
C ALA A 134 7.88 -7.43 23.14
N SER A 135 7.14 -8.05 24.04
CA SER A 135 6.12 -7.42 24.88
C SER A 135 6.74 -7.03 26.21
N ILE A 136 6.52 -5.78 26.65
CA ILE A 136 7.01 -5.25 27.91
C ILE A 136 5.82 -4.87 28.78
N THR A 137 5.75 -5.45 29.98
CA THR A 137 4.78 -5.08 31.00
C THR A 137 5.38 -4.03 31.92
N PHE A 138 4.82 -2.82 31.89
CA PHE A 138 5.22 -1.74 32.79
C PHE A 138 4.30 -1.69 34.00
N LYS A 139 4.88 -1.36 35.16
CA LYS A 139 4.17 -0.86 36.32
C LYS A 139 4.43 0.64 36.44
N SER A 140 3.37 1.44 36.46
CA SER A 140 3.43 2.88 36.68
C SER A 140 2.73 3.26 37.98
N ILE A 141 3.36 4.14 38.75
CA ILE A 141 2.89 4.63 40.04
C ILE A 141 2.72 6.14 39.95
N GLY A 142 1.48 6.63 39.83
CA GLY A 142 1.17 8.05 39.91
C GLY A 142 0.94 8.49 41.36
N LYS A 143 1.56 9.58 41.79
CA LYS A 143 1.46 10.10 43.16
C LYS A 143 0.95 11.54 43.16
N THR A 144 -0.14 11.76 43.87
CA THR A 144 -0.54 13.10 44.33
C THR A 144 -0.09 13.29 45.78
N THR A 145 -0.41 14.43 46.39
CA THR A 145 -0.12 14.68 47.81
C THR A 145 -0.82 13.71 48.75
N GLU A 146 -1.99 13.17 48.34
CA GLU A 146 -2.85 12.36 49.21
C GLU A 146 -3.08 10.93 48.69
N ARG A 147 -2.85 10.66 47.40
CA ARG A 147 -3.10 9.34 46.81
C ARG A 147 -1.97 8.81 45.95
N VAL A 148 -1.93 7.49 45.87
CA VAL A 148 -1.02 6.72 45.04
C VAL A 148 -1.86 5.74 44.21
N ASN A 149 -1.73 5.79 42.90
CA ASN A 149 -2.36 4.82 42.00
C ASN A 149 -1.30 3.95 41.34
N GLU A 150 -1.50 2.62 41.37
CA GLU A 150 -0.64 1.66 40.69
C GLU A 150 -1.40 1.06 39.49
N SER A 151 -0.85 1.24 38.29
CA SER A 151 -1.39 0.69 37.06
C SER A 151 -0.38 -0.21 36.37
N TYR A 152 -0.86 -1.16 35.59
CA TYR A 152 -0.06 -2.05 34.76
C TYR A 152 -0.50 -1.92 33.30
N SER A 153 0.45 -1.92 32.37
CA SER A 153 0.15 -1.93 30.94
C SER A 153 1.22 -2.69 30.17
N THR A 154 0.79 -3.57 29.28
CA THR A 154 1.66 -4.37 28.42
C THR A 154 1.67 -3.77 27.03
N TYR A 155 2.86 -3.46 26.52
CA TYR A 155 3.06 -2.91 25.17
C TYR A 155 3.94 -3.82 24.33
N ALA A 156 3.53 -4.09 23.10
CA ALA A 156 4.33 -4.79 22.09
C ALA A 156 5.28 -3.82 21.38
N PHE A 157 6.56 -4.15 21.35
CA PHE A 157 7.60 -3.48 20.56
C PHE A 157 8.04 -4.44 19.46
N THR A 158 7.48 -4.27 18.26
CA THR A 158 7.70 -5.20 17.15
C THR A 158 8.41 -4.49 16.00
N ALA A 159 9.28 -5.24 15.32
CA ALA A 159 9.95 -4.85 14.11
C ALA A 159 9.35 -5.64 12.96
N ASN A 160 9.11 -4.95 11.85
CA ASN A 160 8.76 -5.63 10.62
C ASN A 160 10.06 -6.00 9.91
N ALA A 161 10.29 -7.30 9.71
CA ALA A 161 11.30 -7.79 8.77
C ALA A 161 10.89 -7.53 7.32
N VAL A 162 9.62 -7.16 7.10
CA VAL A 162 9.05 -6.84 5.79
C VAL A 162 8.93 -5.32 5.60
N PRO A 163 8.96 -4.83 4.35
CA PRO A 163 8.64 -3.44 4.04
C PRO A 163 7.29 -3.03 4.67
N ASP A 164 7.21 -1.83 5.26
CA ASP A 164 5.99 -1.32 5.90
C ASP A 164 4.84 -1.20 4.88
N ALA A 165 5.17 -0.91 3.63
CA ALA A 165 4.27 -0.90 2.49
C ALA A 165 3.37 -2.15 2.44
N LEU A 166 3.93 -3.35 2.72
CA LEU A 166 3.20 -4.62 2.64
C LEU A 166 2.08 -4.75 3.69
N ASN A 167 2.01 -3.86 4.67
CA ASN A 167 0.98 -3.91 5.71
C ASN A 167 -0.32 -3.19 5.34
N TYR A 168 -0.39 -2.56 4.17
CA TYR A 168 -1.49 -1.71 3.75
C TYR A 168 -2.09 -2.19 2.44
N ALA A 169 -3.40 -2.00 2.28
CA ALA A 169 -4.07 -2.16 0.98
C ALA A 169 -3.47 -1.17 -0.02
N ILE A 170 -3.30 0.08 0.43
CA ILE A 170 -2.75 1.20 -0.36
C ILE A 170 -1.74 1.95 0.50
N ALA A 171 -0.52 2.15 -0.02
CA ALA A 171 0.51 2.94 0.65
C ALA A 171 1.22 3.89 -0.32
N THR A 172 1.10 5.20 -0.15
CA THR A 172 1.98 6.14 -0.86
C THR A 172 3.25 6.41 -0.06
N ASN A 173 4.36 6.60 -0.78
CA ASN A 173 5.66 6.88 -0.20
C ASN A 173 6.21 8.21 -0.70
N LYS A 174 7.02 8.86 0.14
CA LYS A 174 7.70 10.10 -0.22
C LYS A 174 9.19 10.03 0.12
N LYS A 175 10.06 10.26 -0.87
CA LYS A 175 11.53 10.33 -0.68
C LYS A 175 12.05 11.76 -0.49
N CYS A 176 11.27 12.78 -0.84
CA CYS A 176 11.75 14.17 -0.81
C CYS A 176 12.34 14.58 0.55
N GLN A 177 13.55 15.14 0.54
CA GLN A 177 14.15 15.80 1.70
C GLN A 177 13.97 17.33 1.57
N GLY A 178 12.89 17.86 2.14
CA GLY A 178 12.62 19.31 2.13
C GLY A 178 11.64 19.76 1.03
N ARG A 179 12.01 20.79 0.25
CA ARG A 179 11.13 21.39 -0.78
C ARG A 179 11.33 20.85 -2.19
N GLU A 180 12.41 20.11 -2.43
CA GLU A 180 12.70 19.50 -3.73
C GLU A 180 12.26 18.04 -3.66
N CYS A 181 11.23 17.72 -4.44
CA CYS A 181 10.79 16.36 -4.71
C CYS A 181 11.28 15.98 -6.10
N ASP A 182 11.69 14.72 -6.27
CA ASP A 182 12.16 14.21 -7.56
C ASP A 182 10.99 14.06 -8.55
N MET A 183 9.76 13.96 -8.02
CA MET A 183 8.55 13.78 -8.81
C MET A 183 7.43 14.73 -8.38
N ASN A 184 6.73 15.30 -9.36
CA ASN A 184 5.53 16.08 -9.11
C ASN A 184 4.39 15.18 -8.62
N GLY A 185 3.68 15.62 -7.58
CA GLY A 185 2.61 14.83 -6.98
C GLY A 185 3.09 13.66 -6.11
N GLU A 186 4.39 13.59 -5.79
CA GLU A 186 4.95 12.57 -4.92
C GLU A 186 4.31 12.55 -3.51
N GLY A 187 4.03 11.34 -3.02
CA GLY A 187 3.26 11.04 -1.82
C GLY A 187 1.75 11.13 -2.00
N ASN A 188 1.23 11.66 -3.12
CA ASN A 188 -0.21 11.83 -3.27
C ASN A 188 -0.93 10.54 -3.70
N LEU A 189 -2.14 10.38 -3.19
CA LEU A 189 -3.10 9.35 -3.58
C LEU A 189 -4.29 10.01 -4.29
N PHE A 190 -4.53 9.61 -5.54
CA PHE A 190 -5.64 10.08 -6.35
C PHE A 190 -6.68 8.96 -6.49
N LEU A 191 -7.90 9.23 -6.02
CA LEU A 191 -9.03 8.31 -6.03
C LEU A 191 -10.19 8.93 -6.80
N HIS A 192 -10.36 8.51 -8.05
CA HIS A 192 -11.38 9.04 -8.93
C HIS A 192 -12.57 8.09 -8.98
N GLY A 193 -13.70 8.55 -8.46
CA GLY A 193 -14.98 7.90 -8.62
C GLY A 193 -15.16 6.66 -7.77
N GLY A 194 -15.77 5.63 -8.36
CA GLY A 194 -16.35 4.47 -7.70
C GLY A 194 -15.37 3.43 -7.15
N VAL A 195 -14.10 3.78 -6.93
CA VAL A 195 -13.04 2.88 -6.42
C VAL A 195 -13.44 2.26 -5.08
N GLN A 196 -13.12 0.98 -4.87
CA GLN A 196 -13.32 0.27 -3.60
C GLN A 196 -12.00 -0.24 -3.04
N ILE A 197 -11.73 0.07 -1.78
CA ILE A 197 -10.54 -0.39 -1.07
C ILE A 197 -10.99 -1.07 0.22
N GLU A 198 -10.54 -2.30 0.45
CA GLU A 198 -10.81 -3.06 1.66
C GLU A 198 -9.50 -3.29 2.41
N GLY A 199 -9.26 -2.48 3.43
CA GLY A 199 -8.04 -2.54 4.24
C GLY A 199 -7.55 -1.17 4.68
N ASP A 200 -6.43 -1.19 5.41
CA ASP A 200 -5.81 0.02 5.92
C ASP A 200 -5.06 0.75 4.80
N MET A 201 -5.02 2.07 4.88
CA MET A 201 -4.32 2.93 3.93
C MET A 201 -3.28 3.80 4.64
N LYS A 202 -2.14 4.01 3.98
CA LYS A 202 -1.09 4.94 4.38
C LYS A 202 -0.86 5.96 3.27
N VAL A 203 -0.90 7.25 3.61
CA VAL A 203 -0.68 8.33 2.64
C VAL A 203 0.31 9.36 3.17
N ASP A 204 1.46 9.44 2.50
CA ASP A 204 2.57 10.32 2.88
C ASP A 204 2.39 11.78 2.41
N GLY A 205 1.55 12.00 1.40
CA GLY A 205 1.21 13.31 0.83
C GLY A 205 -0.24 13.70 1.07
N ASN A 206 -0.94 14.08 0.00
CA ASN A 206 -2.36 14.45 0.04
C ASN A 206 -3.22 13.33 -0.53
N ILE A 207 -4.49 13.30 -0.13
CA ILE A 207 -5.51 12.47 -0.78
C ILE A 207 -6.40 13.38 -1.60
N ILE A 208 -6.62 13.02 -2.85
CA ILE A 208 -7.52 13.75 -3.74
C ILE A 208 -8.59 12.77 -4.20
N THR A 209 -9.83 13.06 -3.81
CA THR A 209 -11.00 12.21 -4.03
C THR A 209 -12.09 12.96 -4.78
N THR A 210 -12.82 12.28 -5.65
CA THR A 210 -13.95 12.86 -6.37
C THR A 210 -15.02 11.80 -6.60
N ASP A 211 -16.28 12.23 -6.75
CA ASP A 211 -17.38 11.36 -7.15
C ASP A 211 -17.49 11.23 -8.68
N ARG A 212 -16.35 11.34 -9.38
CA ARG A 212 -16.24 11.28 -10.83
C ARG A 212 -15.11 10.37 -11.27
N GLY A 213 -15.38 9.50 -12.24
CA GLY A 213 -14.31 8.81 -12.97
C GLY A 213 -13.78 9.72 -14.08
N TYR A 214 -12.51 9.57 -14.46
CA TYR A 214 -11.96 10.25 -15.61
C TYR A 214 -11.86 9.30 -16.81
N PHE A 215 -12.35 9.74 -17.95
CA PHE A 215 -12.36 8.95 -19.15
C PHE A 215 -11.63 9.70 -20.26
N ASP A 216 -10.68 9.01 -20.90
CA ASP A 216 -10.03 9.44 -22.13
C ASP A 216 -10.35 8.46 -23.26
N TYR A 217 -10.69 9.00 -24.43
CA TYR A 217 -10.85 8.20 -25.64
C TYR A 217 -10.41 8.98 -26.89
N PRO A 218 -9.69 8.29 -27.80
CA PRO A 218 -9.37 8.85 -29.10
C PRO A 218 -10.67 9.16 -29.84
N ARG A 219 -10.91 10.44 -30.12
CA ARG A 219 -12.00 10.81 -31.02
C ARG A 219 -11.60 10.37 -32.42
N TRP A 220 -12.07 9.19 -32.82
CA TRP A 220 -11.93 8.71 -34.19
C TRP A 220 -12.63 9.70 -35.13
N SER A 221 -11.90 10.66 -35.70
CA SER A 221 -12.39 11.42 -36.84
C SER A 221 -12.15 10.59 -38.10
N GLU A 222 -13.02 9.61 -38.36
CA GLU A 222 -13.00 8.83 -39.61
C GLU A 222 -13.23 9.70 -40.87
N ASP A 223 -13.54 10.99 -40.72
CA ASP A 223 -13.81 11.90 -41.82
C ASP A 223 -12.58 12.28 -42.68
N ASN A 224 -11.34 11.99 -42.26
CA ASN A 224 -10.16 12.60 -42.89
C ASN A 224 -9.19 11.68 -43.67
N GLU A 225 -9.14 10.36 -43.46
CA GLU A 225 -8.15 9.54 -44.16
C GLU A 225 -8.69 8.74 -45.35
N SER A 226 -9.80 8.02 -45.21
CA SER A 226 -10.23 7.10 -46.29
C SER A 226 -11.05 7.82 -47.37
N VAL A 227 -12.05 8.62 -46.98
CA VAL A 227 -12.91 9.34 -47.93
C VAL A 227 -12.19 10.53 -48.55
N PHE A 228 -11.36 11.24 -47.78
CA PHE A 228 -10.60 12.38 -48.29
C PHE A 228 -9.40 11.93 -49.12
N SER A 229 -8.69 10.84 -48.79
CA SER A 229 -7.60 10.35 -49.66
C SER A 229 -8.13 9.77 -50.97
N ASP A 230 -9.27 9.08 -50.98
CA ASP A 230 -9.88 8.61 -52.23
C ASP A 230 -10.43 9.78 -53.08
N LEU A 231 -11.05 10.79 -52.45
CA LEU A 231 -11.50 12.00 -53.15
C LEU A 231 -10.34 12.86 -53.66
N LEU A 232 -9.24 12.98 -52.90
CA LEU A 232 -8.03 13.70 -53.31
C LEU A 232 -7.23 12.92 -54.36
N ARG A 233 -7.21 11.59 -54.31
CA ARG A 233 -6.58 10.75 -55.35
C ARG A 233 -7.32 10.90 -56.68
N ASP A 234 -8.65 11.03 -56.66
CA ASP A 234 -9.46 11.28 -57.85
C ASP A 234 -9.41 12.74 -58.34
N ILE A 235 -9.29 13.74 -57.45
CA ILE A 235 -9.22 15.16 -57.85
C ILE A 235 -7.79 15.60 -58.23
N PHE A 236 -6.76 15.13 -57.52
CA PHE A 236 -5.39 15.62 -57.62
C PHE A 236 -4.39 14.61 -58.21
N GLY A 237 -4.80 13.35 -58.48
CA GLY A 237 -3.96 12.32 -59.09
C GLY A 237 -3.34 12.69 -60.45
N ASN A 238 -3.82 13.74 -61.11
CA ASN A 238 -3.28 14.27 -62.38
C ASN A 238 -2.30 15.46 -62.24
N LEU A 239 -2.00 15.95 -61.02
CA LEU A 239 -1.24 17.20 -60.83
C LEU A 239 0.25 17.01 -60.45
N GLY A 240 0.74 15.77 -60.38
CA GLY A 240 2.17 15.49 -60.17
C GLY A 240 2.73 16.09 -58.88
N TRP A 241 3.94 16.67 -58.95
CA TRP A 241 4.71 17.16 -57.79
C TRP A 241 4.01 18.22 -56.91
N LEU A 242 2.99 18.93 -57.42
CA LEU A 242 2.17 19.85 -56.62
C LEU A 242 1.21 19.11 -55.67
N GLY A 243 0.80 17.88 -56.03
CA GLY A 243 -0.02 17.02 -55.18
C GLY A 243 0.73 16.52 -53.94
N GLU A 244 2.03 16.25 -54.05
CA GLU A 244 2.86 15.84 -52.89
C GLU A 244 3.09 17.01 -51.92
N ILE A 245 3.28 18.23 -52.43
CA ILE A 245 3.43 19.43 -51.58
C ILE A 245 2.11 19.76 -50.85
N LEU A 246 0.96 19.61 -51.51
CA LEU A 246 -0.36 19.81 -50.89
C LEU A 246 -0.70 18.70 -49.88
N SER A 247 -0.32 17.45 -50.14
CA SER A 247 -0.46 16.34 -49.19
C SER A 247 0.40 16.57 -47.93
N TRP A 248 1.64 17.04 -48.09
CA TRP A 248 2.52 17.40 -46.97
C TRP A 248 2.02 18.62 -46.18
N LEU A 249 1.46 19.62 -46.87
CA LEU A 249 0.82 20.77 -46.21
C LEU A 249 -0.45 20.37 -45.45
N LEU A 250 -1.25 19.43 -45.95
CA LEU A 250 -2.45 18.94 -45.26
C LEU A 250 -2.12 18.04 -44.07
N SER A 251 -1.07 17.20 -44.14
CA SER A 251 -0.61 16.43 -42.97
C SER A 251 -0.12 17.34 -41.83
N LEU A 252 0.33 18.56 -42.14
CA LEU A 252 0.64 19.59 -41.14
C LEU A 252 -0.59 20.25 -40.50
N PHE A 253 -1.78 20.10 -41.08
CA PHE A 253 -3.05 20.63 -40.55
C PHE A 253 -3.95 19.56 -39.90
N MET A 254 -3.64 18.27 -40.03
CA MET A 254 -4.47 17.15 -39.56
C MET A 254 -3.93 16.43 -38.31
N ASN A 255 -2.91 16.97 -37.65
CA ASN A 255 -2.18 16.29 -36.57
C ASN A 255 -2.74 16.50 -35.14
N ASP A 256 -3.97 16.98 -34.98
CA ASP A 256 -4.62 17.00 -33.67
C ASP A 256 -5.65 15.88 -33.62
N GLU A 257 -5.21 14.68 -33.19
CA GLU A 257 -6.12 13.70 -32.62
C GLU A 257 -6.78 14.35 -31.41
N ALA A 258 -8.01 14.83 -31.57
CA ALA A 258 -8.73 15.55 -30.52
C ALA A 258 -9.32 14.53 -29.53
N PHE A 259 -8.52 14.03 -28.60
CA PHE A 259 -8.98 13.23 -27.46
C PHE A 259 -10.11 13.97 -26.71
N ILE A 260 -11.16 13.23 -26.32
CA ILE A 260 -12.22 13.78 -25.47
C ILE A 260 -11.88 13.40 -24.04
N ASP A 261 -11.34 14.36 -23.30
CA ASP A 261 -11.13 14.28 -21.86
C ASP A 261 -12.44 14.59 -21.11
N GLU A 262 -13.03 13.60 -20.44
CA GLU A 262 -14.30 13.82 -19.71
C GLU A 262 -14.31 13.22 -18.30
N TRP A 263 -14.82 14.02 -17.34
CA TRP A 263 -15.10 13.56 -15.98
C TRP A 263 -16.55 13.10 -15.83
N ILE A 264 -16.76 11.78 -15.82
CA ILE A 264 -18.08 11.20 -15.76
C ILE A 264 -18.59 11.08 -14.30
N PRO A 265 -19.83 11.52 -13.99
CA PRO A 265 -20.39 11.39 -12.64
C PRO A 265 -20.58 9.93 -12.20
N THR A 266 -20.18 9.62 -10.97
CA THR A 266 -20.37 8.31 -10.34
C THR A 266 -20.64 8.50 -8.84
N VAL A 267 -20.05 7.67 -7.97
CA VAL A 267 -20.06 7.83 -6.51
C VAL A 267 -18.65 8.08 -5.98
N LYS A 268 -18.53 8.49 -4.73
CA LYS A 268 -17.24 8.64 -4.05
C LYS A 268 -16.56 7.27 -3.85
N PRO A 269 -15.24 7.24 -3.64
CA PRO A 269 -14.53 6.04 -3.27
C PRO A 269 -15.08 5.43 -1.97
N MET A 270 -15.07 4.11 -1.90
CA MET A 270 -15.53 3.35 -0.75
C MET A 270 -14.34 2.70 -0.06
N ILE A 271 -14.16 2.97 1.24
CA ILE A 271 -13.09 2.39 2.04
C ILE A 271 -13.72 1.55 3.16
N LEU A 272 -13.44 0.25 3.15
CA LEU A 272 -13.95 -0.74 4.09
C LEU A 272 -12.79 -1.34 4.91
N PRO A 273 -13.06 -1.89 6.12
CA PRO A 273 -12.05 -2.65 6.86
C PRO A 273 -11.54 -3.84 6.04
N ALA A 274 -10.31 -4.28 6.32
CA ALA A 274 -9.77 -5.49 5.70
C ALA A 274 -10.67 -6.69 6.00
N PRO A 275 -10.81 -7.63 5.03
CA PRO A 275 -11.45 -8.92 5.29
C PRO A 275 -10.83 -9.58 6.52
N ASP A 276 -11.67 -10.24 7.32
CA ASP A 276 -11.25 -11.03 8.50
C ASP A 276 -10.52 -10.26 9.64
N SER A 277 -10.41 -8.93 9.55
CA SER A 277 -9.80 -8.11 10.61
C SER A 277 -10.58 -8.08 11.93
N GLY A 278 -11.86 -8.47 11.90
CA GLY A 278 -12.79 -8.32 13.03
C GLY A 278 -13.11 -6.85 13.39
N SER A 279 -12.56 -5.89 12.64
CA SER A 279 -12.79 -4.46 12.81
C SER A 279 -14.01 -4.01 11.99
N ASN A 280 -14.76 -3.02 12.52
CA ASN A 280 -15.83 -2.34 11.78
C ASN A 280 -15.35 -1.07 11.07
N THR A 281 -14.06 -0.74 11.20
CA THR A 281 -13.44 0.48 10.67
C THR A 281 -12.11 0.17 10.00
N SER A 282 -11.84 0.78 8.86
CA SER A 282 -10.50 0.82 8.28
C SER A 282 -9.69 1.98 8.86
N ARG A 283 -8.38 1.84 8.87
CA ARG A 283 -7.47 2.88 9.35
C ARG A 283 -6.90 3.67 8.19
N LEU A 284 -6.96 4.99 8.30
CA LEU A 284 -6.35 5.92 7.37
C LEU A 284 -5.19 6.64 8.07
N VAL A 285 -3.96 6.16 7.79
CA VAL A 285 -2.72 6.79 8.26
C VAL A 285 -2.36 7.91 7.29
N LEU A 286 -2.49 9.15 7.73
CA LEU A 286 -2.14 10.33 6.94
C LEU A 286 -0.93 11.03 7.54
N ASN A 287 -0.07 11.59 6.70
CA ASN A 287 0.99 12.48 7.16
C ASN A 287 0.41 13.65 7.99
N GLU A 288 1.14 14.13 9.00
CA GLU A 288 0.72 15.29 9.83
C GLU A 288 0.38 16.55 9.01
N ASN A 289 1.04 16.73 7.85
CA ASN A 289 0.78 17.83 6.92
C ASN A 289 -0.11 17.43 5.74
N GLY A 290 -0.47 16.15 5.65
CA GLY A 290 -1.33 15.62 4.61
C GLY A 290 -2.75 16.18 4.74
N LYS A 291 -3.36 16.44 3.59
CA LYS A 291 -4.72 16.99 3.50
C LYS A 291 -5.55 16.18 2.53
N ILE A 292 -6.87 16.25 2.72
CA ILE A 292 -7.85 15.63 1.83
C ILE A 292 -8.51 16.73 0.99
N TYR A 293 -8.59 16.50 -0.32
CA TYR A 293 -9.18 17.43 -1.28
C TYR A 293 -10.24 16.74 -2.12
N THR A 294 -11.18 17.55 -2.61
CA THR A 294 -12.12 17.17 -3.67
C THR A 294 -12.25 18.27 -4.71
N PHE A 295 -12.97 18.00 -5.79
CA PHE A 295 -13.16 18.97 -6.86
C PHE A 295 -14.20 20.02 -6.46
N ASN A 296 -13.83 21.26 -6.71
CA ASN A 296 -14.76 22.38 -6.79
C ASN A 296 -15.14 22.65 -8.26
N HIS A 297 -14.18 22.49 -9.17
CA HIS A 297 -14.37 22.48 -10.63
C HIS A 297 -13.48 21.39 -11.23
N GLU A 298 -13.95 20.76 -12.30
CA GLU A 298 -13.22 19.70 -13.01
C GLU A 298 -11.90 20.26 -13.60
N PRO A 299 -10.73 19.76 -13.16
CA PRO A 299 -9.44 20.10 -13.77
C PRO A 299 -9.22 19.28 -15.05
N THR A 300 -8.24 19.64 -15.88
CA THR A 300 -7.76 18.70 -16.90
C THR A 300 -6.97 17.58 -16.22
N TYR A 301 -7.09 16.35 -16.72
CA TYR A 301 -6.54 15.18 -16.03
C TYR A 301 -5.02 15.24 -15.89
N GLU A 302 -4.31 15.52 -16.98
CA GLU A 302 -2.85 15.61 -16.97
C GLU A 302 -2.34 16.63 -15.93
N ASN A 303 -2.94 17.82 -15.88
CA ASN A 303 -2.59 18.84 -14.88
C ASN A 303 -2.96 18.41 -13.46
N HIS A 304 -4.02 17.62 -13.31
CA HIS A 304 -4.52 17.15 -12.03
C HIS A 304 -3.56 16.13 -11.40
N ILE A 305 -3.22 15.05 -12.12
CA ILE A 305 -2.36 13.98 -11.61
C ILE A 305 -0.90 14.43 -11.45
N ASN A 306 -0.46 15.40 -12.25
CA ASN A 306 0.87 16.01 -12.16
C ASN A 306 0.94 17.19 -11.19
N SER A 307 -0.14 17.50 -10.45
CA SER A 307 -0.10 18.58 -9.46
C SER A 307 0.40 18.10 -8.10
N GLY A 308 1.30 18.90 -7.50
CA GLY A 308 1.63 18.83 -6.07
C GLY A 308 0.88 19.87 -5.23
N ASN A 309 0.10 20.77 -5.84
CA ASN A 309 -0.53 21.91 -5.17
C ASN A 309 -2.04 21.99 -5.47
N PHE A 310 -2.84 21.78 -4.43
CA PHE A 310 -4.30 21.78 -4.49
C PHE A 310 -4.92 23.01 -3.84
N SER A 311 -4.19 24.14 -3.84
CA SER A 311 -4.68 25.43 -3.30
C SER A 311 -5.46 26.27 -4.32
N SER A 312 -5.56 25.81 -5.57
CA SER A 312 -6.29 26.54 -6.62
C SER A 312 -7.81 26.48 -6.39
N ALA A 313 -8.55 27.37 -7.04
CA ALA A 313 -10.02 27.40 -6.98
C ALA A 313 -10.70 26.14 -7.58
N GLN A 314 -9.93 25.26 -8.24
CA GLN A 314 -10.42 23.98 -8.75
C GLN A 314 -10.63 22.95 -7.63
N TYR A 315 -9.99 23.12 -6.47
CA TYR A 315 -10.05 22.16 -5.37
C TYR A 315 -10.69 22.76 -4.12
N LYS A 316 -11.38 21.90 -3.38
CA LYS A 316 -11.93 22.18 -2.05
C LYS A 316 -11.25 21.24 -1.06
N GLN A 317 -10.63 21.80 -0.02
CA GLN A 317 -10.12 20.99 1.08
C GLN A 317 -11.30 20.45 1.92
N ILE A 318 -11.26 19.17 2.25
CA ILE A 318 -12.21 18.50 3.15
C ILE A 318 -11.67 18.58 4.58
N ASP A 319 -12.56 18.79 5.55
CA ASP A 319 -12.20 18.72 6.98
C ASP A 319 -11.91 17.27 7.36
N ASN A 320 -10.74 17.02 7.96
CA ASN A 320 -10.34 15.69 8.40
C ASN A 320 -11.31 15.09 9.45
N ASN A 321 -12.12 15.93 10.13
CA ASN A 321 -13.17 15.47 11.04
C ASN A 321 -14.46 15.03 10.33
N ASN A 322 -14.57 15.25 9.02
CA ASN A 322 -15.75 14.91 8.22
C ASN A 322 -15.39 14.05 6.99
N LEU A 323 -14.82 12.87 7.23
CA LEU A 323 -14.41 11.95 6.17
C LEU A 323 -15.57 11.46 5.29
N SER A 324 -16.83 11.57 5.74
CA SER A 324 -18.00 11.25 4.91
C SER A 324 -18.14 12.16 3.67
N GLU A 325 -17.50 13.34 3.69
CA GLU A 325 -17.37 14.17 2.51
C GLU A 325 -16.40 13.57 1.47
N ALA A 326 -15.44 12.75 1.89
CA ALA A 326 -14.39 12.17 1.04
C ALA A 326 -14.71 10.74 0.59
N PHE A 327 -15.29 9.93 1.48
CA PHE A 327 -15.42 8.48 1.31
C PHE A 327 -16.79 7.96 1.73
N ILE A 328 -17.12 6.77 1.23
CA ILE A 328 -18.18 5.91 1.75
C ILE A 328 -17.53 4.88 2.69
N GLY A 329 -18.10 4.71 3.90
CA GLY A 329 -17.61 3.77 4.92
C GLY A 329 -17.21 4.48 6.22
N ASN A 330 -16.75 3.71 7.21
CA ASN A 330 -16.24 4.26 8.47
C ASN A 330 -14.73 4.11 8.53
N GLN A 331 -14.01 5.22 8.63
CA GLN A 331 -12.56 5.24 8.74
C GLN A 331 -12.11 5.90 10.04
N GLU A 332 -11.07 5.36 10.65
CA GLU A 332 -10.37 5.97 11.77
C GLU A 332 -9.11 6.67 11.25
N MET A 333 -9.01 7.99 11.48
CA MET A 333 -7.83 8.76 11.11
C MET A 333 -6.72 8.55 12.12
N MET A 334 -5.53 8.25 11.62
CA MET A 334 -4.29 8.28 12.39
C MET A 334 -3.29 9.20 11.71
N TYR A 335 -2.48 9.89 12.52
CA TYR A 335 -1.39 10.72 12.03
C TYR A 335 -0.05 10.08 12.31
N ARG A 336 0.81 10.02 11.30
CA ARG A 336 2.18 9.50 11.42
C ARG A 336 3.11 10.37 10.58
N SER A 337 4.35 10.55 11.02
CA SER A 337 5.38 11.14 10.18
C SER A 337 5.67 10.24 8.96
N THR A 338 6.02 10.85 7.83
CA THR A 338 6.46 10.12 6.63
C THR A 338 7.65 9.24 6.99
N LYS A 339 7.53 7.94 6.70
CA LYS A 339 8.64 7.00 6.78
C LYS A 339 9.14 6.75 5.37
N GLN A 340 10.38 7.15 5.09
CA GLN A 340 11.00 6.85 3.82
C GLN A 340 11.23 5.34 3.72
N GLU A 341 10.54 4.71 2.79
CA GLU A 341 10.79 3.32 2.43
C GLU A 341 11.68 3.29 1.20
N ASN A 342 12.83 2.66 1.33
CA ASN A 342 13.75 2.48 0.21
C ASN A 342 14.00 1.00 0.03
N ILE A 343 13.39 0.44 -1.01
CA ILE A 343 13.62 -0.94 -1.44
C ILE A 343 14.73 -0.88 -2.48
N ASP A 344 15.86 -1.56 -2.22
CA ASP A 344 17.05 -1.50 -3.09
C ASP A 344 16.90 -2.40 -4.33
N ILE A 345 15.96 -2.07 -5.22
CA ILE A 345 15.63 -2.86 -6.42
C ILE A 345 16.86 -3.03 -7.33
N ALA A 346 17.58 -1.92 -7.58
CA ALA A 346 18.78 -1.95 -8.42
C ALA A 346 19.90 -2.81 -7.82
N GLY A 347 20.11 -2.74 -6.50
CA GLY A 347 21.07 -3.60 -5.81
C GLY A 347 20.69 -5.08 -5.89
N LYS A 348 19.39 -5.41 -5.78
CA LYS A 348 18.87 -6.79 -5.92
C LYS A 348 19.15 -7.36 -7.31
N ILE A 349 18.83 -6.61 -8.36
CA ILE A 349 19.09 -7.01 -9.75
C ILE A 349 20.60 -7.18 -9.99
N THR A 350 21.42 -6.26 -9.46
CA THR A 350 22.88 -6.35 -9.62
C THR A 350 23.47 -7.58 -8.93
N GLN A 351 22.94 -7.96 -7.76
CA GLN A 351 23.41 -9.13 -7.01
C GLN A 351 23.09 -10.47 -7.69
N SER A 352 22.00 -10.54 -8.46
CA SER A 352 21.60 -11.76 -9.18
C SER A 352 22.28 -11.93 -10.55
N LYS A 353 22.93 -10.89 -11.07
CA LYS A 353 23.64 -10.90 -12.35
C LYS A 353 24.91 -11.76 -12.31
N TYR A 354 25.09 -12.63 -13.30
CA TYR A 354 26.33 -13.39 -13.54
C TYR A 354 26.51 -13.66 -15.04
N ARG A 355 27.73 -14.03 -15.45
CA ARG A 355 28.11 -14.21 -16.85
C ARG A 355 28.33 -15.67 -17.20
N ILE A 356 28.21 -15.98 -18.50
CA ILE A 356 28.42 -17.33 -19.06
C ILE A 356 29.78 -17.97 -18.70
N ASN A 357 30.81 -17.15 -18.46
CA ASN A 357 32.18 -17.61 -18.16
C ASN A 357 32.52 -17.61 -16.66
N ASP A 358 31.56 -17.28 -15.79
CA ASP A 358 31.81 -17.28 -14.34
C ASP A 358 31.94 -18.71 -13.80
N ALA A 359 32.66 -18.85 -12.68
CA ALA A 359 32.92 -20.15 -12.09
C ALA A 359 31.63 -20.86 -11.66
N GLY A 360 31.47 -22.13 -12.04
CA GLY A 360 30.31 -22.95 -11.68
C GLY A 360 29.07 -22.76 -12.56
N VAL A 361 29.14 -21.89 -13.57
CA VAL A 361 28.03 -21.65 -14.50
C VAL A 361 27.95 -22.75 -15.57
N ASN A 362 26.74 -23.27 -15.79
CA ASN A 362 26.43 -24.22 -16.85
C ASN A 362 25.80 -23.46 -18.03
N ALA A 363 26.52 -23.35 -19.15
CA ALA A 363 26.00 -22.68 -20.34
C ALA A 363 25.01 -23.60 -21.09
N ILE A 364 23.82 -23.09 -21.41
CA ILE A 364 22.79 -23.80 -22.19
C ILE A 364 22.52 -23.06 -23.49
N ASN A 365 22.67 -23.81 -24.60
CA ASN A 365 22.37 -23.30 -25.93
C ASN A 365 20.89 -23.50 -26.26
N SER A 366 20.20 -22.41 -26.58
CA SER A 366 18.78 -22.39 -26.99
C SER A 366 18.54 -22.75 -28.46
N GLY A 367 19.61 -23.07 -29.20
CA GLY A 367 19.54 -23.39 -30.62
C GLY A 367 19.24 -22.18 -31.50
N SER A 368 19.06 -22.42 -32.80
CA SER A 368 18.80 -21.35 -33.77
C SER A 368 17.46 -20.63 -33.56
N ASN A 369 16.50 -21.32 -32.94
CA ASN A 369 15.17 -20.78 -32.66
C ASN A 369 15.12 -19.99 -31.36
N ARG A 370 16.22 -19.96 -30.60
CA ARG A 370 16.35 -19.25 -29.33
C ARG A 370 15.30 -19.67 -28.29
N THR A 371 14.99 -20.96 -28.23
CA THR A 371 13.98 -21.51 -27.33
C THR A 371 14.61 -22.43 -26.28
N PHE A 372 14.32 -22.16 -25.01
CA PHE A 372 14.55 -23.08 -23.91
C PHE A 372 13.26 -23.88 -23.70
N GLN A 373 13.34 -25.20 -23.86
CA GLN A 373 12.17 -26.06 -23.73
C GLN A 373 12.49 -27.27 -22.85
N ASN A 374 11.64 -27.47 -21.85
CA ASN A 374 11.69 -28.62 -20.95
C ASN A 374 13.06 -28.80 -20.24
N ILE A 375 13.69 -27.70 -19.83
CA ILE A 375 15.02 -27.73 -19.23
C ILE A 375 14.92 -28.10 -17.74
N GLN A 376 15.74 -29.05 -17.30
CA GLN A 376 15.72 -29.58 -15.92
C GLN A 376 17.12 -29.48 -15.30
N MET A 377 17.38 -28.37 -14.61
CA MET A 377 18.68 -27.98 -14.04
C MET A 377 18.54 -27.47 -12.59
N ALA A 378 17.70 -28.16 -11.80
CA ALA A 378 17.56 -27.91 -10.36
C ALA A 378 18.94 -27.90 -9.64
N GLY A 379 19.11 -26.99 -8.68
CA GLY A 379 20.34 -26.82 -7.90
C GLY A 379 21.58 -26.38 -8.70
N ARG A 380 21.43 -25.98 -9.98
CA ARG A 380 22.53 -25.55 -10.83
C ARG A 380 22.41 -24.10 -11.25
N LYS A 381 23.56 -23.43 -11.33
CA LYS A 381 23.72 -22.11 -11.93
C LYS A 381 23.82 -22.23 -13.44
N THR A 382 22.93 -21.56 -14.16
CA THR A 382 22.67 -21.82 -15.59
C THR A 382 22.64 -20.54 -16.40
N PHE A 383 23.36 -20.47 -17.51
CA PHE A 383 23.36 -19.28 -18.37
C PHE A 383 22.88 -19.62 -19.79
N GLY A 384 21.82 -18.95 -20.24
CA GLY A 384 21.23 -19.10 -21.56
C GLY A 384 21.98 -18.33 -22.65
N TYR A 385 22.23 -18.97 -23.79
CA TYR A 385 22.84 -18.31 -24.96
C TYR A 385 22.40 -18.99 -26.26
N PHE A 386 22.71 -18.41 -27.42
CA PHE A 386 22.59 -19.10 -28.70
C PHE A 386 23.87 -19.00 -29.55
N ASN A 387 24.08 -19.97 -30.43
CA ASN A 387 25.21 -19.96 -31.36
C ASN A 387 24.85 -19.25 -32.67
N LYS A 388 25.45 -18.09 -32.92
CA LYS A 388 25.35 -17.41 -34.22
C LYS A 388 26.47 -17.92 -35.13
N LYS A 389 26.12 -18.35 -36.34
CA LYS A 389 27.12 -18.66 -37.37
C LYS A 389 27.79 -17.35 -37.82
N VAL A 390 29.10 -17.24 -37.61
CA VAL A 390 29.89 -16.10 -38.11
C VAL A 390 30.16 -16.32 -39.60
N SER A 391 30.15 -15.26 -40.41
CA SER A 391 30.41 -15.37 -41.84
C SER A 391 31.80 -15.99 -42.10
N ASP A 392 31.93 -16.74 -43.19
CA ASP A 392 33.12 -17.55 -43.52
C ASP A 392 34.44 -16.72 -43.58
N TYR A 393 34.35 -15.39 -43.66
CA TYR A 393 35.47 -14.46 -43.70
C TYR A 393 36.02 -14.06 -42.31
N GLY A 394 35.29 -14.33 -41.22
CA GLY A 394 35.68 -13.97 -39.85
C GLY A 394 36.52 -15.03 -39.13
N CYS A 395 36.61 -16.24 -39.69
CA CYS A 395 37.33 -17.38 -39.12
C CYS A 395 38.73 -17.47 -39.72
N GLY A 396 39.77 -17.34 -38.89
CA GLY A 396 41.16 -17.37 -39.35
C GLY A 396 41.49 -18.56 -40.26
N PHE A 397 42.10 -18.27 -41.43
CA PHE A 397 42.83 -19.08 -42.43
C PHE A 397 42.36 -20.51 -42.84
N LEU A 398 41.42 -21.16 -42.16
CA LEU A 398 40.93 -22.51 -42.48
C LEU A 398 39.47 -22.43 -42.95
N TRP A 399 39.26 -22.22 -44.25
CA TRP A 399 37.96 -21.91 -44.89
C TRP A 399 36.95 -23.07 -44.90
N PHE A 400 37.18 -24.10 -44.08
CA PHE A 400 36.43 -25.36 -44.08
C PHE A 400 35.85 -25.74 -42.71
N GLN A 401 36.02 -24.92 -41.67
CA GLN A 401 35.32 -25.11 -40.39
C GLN A 401 34.35 -23.96 -40.13
N PRO A 402 33.05 -24.23 -39.90
CA PRO A 402 32.12 -23.20 -39.46
C PRO A 402 32.51 -22.75 -38.04
N CYS A 403 32.69 -21.45 -37.82
CA CYS A 403 32.78 -20.90 -36.48
C CYS A 403 31.42 -20.43 -36.00
N TYR A 404 31.24 -20.56 -34.70
CA TYR A 404 30.09 -20.06 -33.99
C TYR A 404 30.57 -19.06 -32.93
N GLU A 405 29.83 -17.99 -32.79
CA GLU A 405 29.97 -17.04 -31.69
C GLU A 405 28.81 -17.27 -30.72
N ASN A 406 29.14 -17.33 -29.43
CA ASN A 406 28.15 -17.37 -28.37
C ASN A 406 27.55 -15.97 -28.26
N VAL A 407 26.28 -15.83 -28.62
CA VAL A 407 25.54 -14.59 -28.45
C VAL A 407 24.62 -14.74 -27.24
N THR A 408 24.83 -13.86 -26.27
CA THR A 408 24.10 -13.84 -25.00
C THR A 408 22.94 -12.84 -25.00
N GLU A 409 22.94 -11.91 -25.96
CA GLU A 409 21.92 -10.86 -26.14
C GLU A 409 20.84 -11.24 -27.17
N GLY A 410 19.69 -10.55 -27.09
CA GLY A 410 18.56 -10.64 -28.00
C GLY A 410 17.38 -11.43 -27.43
N ASN A 411 16.38 -11.74 -28.26
CA ASN A 411 15.12 -12.31 -27.76
C ASN A 411 15.20 -13.84 -27.65
N PHE A 412 14.90 -14.36 -26.46
CA PHE A 412 14.77 -15.78 -26.16
C PHE A 412 13.34 -16.12 -25.76
N ASN A 413 12.93 -17.37 -25.98
CA ASN A 413 11.65 -17.90 -25.55
C ASN A 413 11.86 -19.05 -24.55
N MET A 414 10.98 -19.17 -23.57
CA MET A 414 10.92 -20.28 -22.64
C MET A 414 9.53 -20.90 -22.67
N VAL A 415 9.47 -22.20 -22.97
CA VAL A 415 8.22 -22.95 -23.16
C VAL A 415 8.27 -24.31 -22.47
N GLY A 416 7.11 -24.84 -22.09
CA GLY A 416 7.00 -26.15 -21.44
C GLY A 416 7.47 -26.13 -19.98
N ASN A 417 7.92 -27.28 -19.46
CA ASN A 417 8.24 -27.40 -18.03
C ASN A 417 9.73 -27.18 -17.76
N ASN A 418 10.07 -26.02 -17.23
CA ASN A 418 11.43 -25.59 -16.99
C ASN A 418 11.71 -25.46 -15.49
N ARG A 419 12.81 -26.04 -15.04
CA ARG A 419 13.25 -25.98 -13.64
C ARG A 419 14.74 -25.64 -13.55
N PHE A 420 15.08 -24.64 -12.76
CA PHE A 420 16.47 -24.19 -12.57
C PHE A 420 16.77 -23.97 -11.09
N GLY A 421 18.04 -24.15 -10.72
CA GLY A 421 18.56 -23.58 -9.47
C GLY A 421 18.65 -22.06 -9.61
N GLU A 422 19.56 -21.61 -10.48
CA GLU A 422 19.62 -20.23 -10.96
C GLU A 422 19.61 -20.23 -12.50
N PHE A 423 18.99 -19.21 -13.10
CA PHE A 423 19.03 -18.96 -14.54
C PHE A 423 19.44 -17.51 -14.83
N ALA A 424 20.22 -17.29 -15.89
CA ALA A 424 20.56 -15.96 -16.37
C ALA A 424 20.61 -15.89 -17.90
N THR A 425 20.25 -14.74 -18.44
CA THR A 425 20.47 -14.35 -19.85
C THR A 425 20.75 -12.84 -19.92
N ASP A 426 21.56 -12.40 -20.88
CA ASP A 426 21.80 -10.95 -21.09
C ASP A 426 20.70 -10.32 -21.97
N GLY A 427 19.89 -11.13 -22.66
CA GLY A 427 18.86 -10.67 -23.58
C GLY A 427 17.44 -10.61 -22.98
N ASN A 428 16.48 -10.33 -23.85
CA ASN A 428 15.05 -10.36 -23.53
C ASN A 428 14.57 -11.80 -23.41
N LEU A 429 13.59 -12.04 -22.54
CA LEU A 429 13.00 -13.36 -22.33
C LEU A 429 11.47 -13.27 -22.46
N ASN A 430 10.91 -14.13 -23.30
CA ASN A 430 9.48 -14.36 -23.36
C ASN A 430 9.14 -15.72 -22.73
N ILE A 431 8.21 -15.76 -21.78
CA ILE A 431 7.74 -17.00 -21.14
C ILE A 431 6.29 -17.21 -21.56
N ASN A 432 6.06 -18.27 -22.33
CA ASN A 432 4.79 -18.49 -23.01
C ASN A 432 4.43 -19.99 -22.97
N ASN A 433 3.21 -20.34 -22.57
CA ASN A 433 2.76 -21.72 -22.29
C ASN A 433 3.81 -22.56 -21.53
N SER A 434 4.18 -22.10 -20.33
CA SER A 434 5.33 -22.63 -19.59
C SER A 434 5.07 -22.73 -18.09
N ASP A 435 5.56 -23.83 -17.50
CA ASP A 435 5.74 -23.95 -16.05
C ASP A 435 7.21 -23.63 -15.77
N VAL A 436 7.48 -22.67 -14.91
CA VAL A 436 8.84 -22.22 -14.60
C VAL A 436 9.06 -22.22 -13.10
N THR A 437 9.98 -23.09 -12.64
CA THR A 437 10.39 -23.16 -11.23
C THR A 437 11.85 -22.73 -11.08
N ILE A 438 12.09 -21.77 -10.20
CA ILE A 438 13.38 -21.15 -9.92
C ILE A 438 13.67 -21.22 -8.43
N GLU A 439 14.69 -21.97 -8.03
CA GLU A 439 14.97 -22.22 -6.61
C GLU A 439 15.70 -21.03 -5.95
N THR A 440 16.54 -20.30 -6.69
CA THR A 440 17.42 -19.26 -6.14
C THR A 440 17.27 -17.91 -6.85
N GLY A 441 17.19 -17.89 -8.18
CA GLY A 441 17.03 -16.64 -8.90
C GLY A 441 17.08 -16.78 -10.42
N MET A 442 16.22 -16.03 -11.10
CA MET A 442 16.24 -15.84 -12.54
C MET A 442 16.64 -14.41 -12.85
N TYR A 443 17.74 -14.21 -13.57
CA TYR A 443 18.17 -12.90 -14.04
C TYR A 443 17.90 -12.74 -15.55
N VAL A 444 17.27 -11.62 -15.93
CA VAL A 444 16.98 -11.23 -17.31
C VAL A 444 17.61 -9.87 -17.56
N GLY A 445 18.63 -9.83 -18.42
CA GLY A 445 19.39 -8.61 -18.71
C GLY A 445 18.68 -7.61 -19.62
N GLY A 446 17.62 -8.02 -20.31
CA GLY A 446 16.72 -7.14 -21.06
C GLY A 446 15.30 -7.19 -20.49
N ASP A 447 14.31 -7.16 -21.39
CA ASP A 447 12.89 -7.14 -21.02
C ASP A 447 12.34 -8.55 -20.78
N LEU A 448 11.36 -8.66 -19.89
CA LEU A 448 10.62 -9.88 -19.61
C LEU A 448 9.17 -9.74 -20.09
N THR A 449 8.74 -10.65 -20.96
CA THR A 449 7.32 -10.80 -21.32
C THR A 449 6.78 -12.10 -20.76
N LEU A 450 5.63 -12.03 -20.11
CA LEU A 450 4.87 -13.19 -19.62
C LEU A 450 3.55 -13.27 -20.39
N GLY A 451 3.35 -14.36 -21.13
CA GLY A 451 2.17 -14.60 -21.96
C GLY A 451 2.41 -14.46 -23.46
N ASN A 452 1.34 -14.33 -24.23
CA ASN A 452 1.38 -14.37 -25.70
C ASN A 452 1.15 -13.02 -26.40
N MET A 453 1.01 -11.92 -25.64
CA MET A 453 0.71 -10.58 -26.17
C MET A 453 -0.61 -10.52 -26.96
N GLU A 454 -1.55 -11.41 -26.68
CA GLU A 454 -2.87 -11.37 -27.30
C GLU A 454 -3.65 -10.12 -26.87
N SER A 455 -4.31 -9.52 -27.86
CA SER A 455 -5.13 -8.31 -27.71
C SER A 455 -6.59 -8.61 -27.39
N SER A 456 -7.00 -9.88 -27.53
CA SER A 456 -8.34 -10.39 -27.19
C SER A 456 -8.65 -10.20 -25.70
N ASN A 457 -9.91 -9.91 -25.39
CA ASN A 457 -10.44 -9.94 -24.02
C ASN A 457 -10.94 -11.33 -23.63
N ASP A 458 -10.89 -12.31 -24.55
CA ASP A 458 -11.35 -13.67 -24.31
C ASP A 458 -10.24 -14.49 -23.60
N PRO A 459 -10.46 -14.95 -22.36
CA PRO A 459 -9.49 -15.79 -21.66
C PRO A 459 -9.18 -17.11 -22.36
N GLU A 460 -10.04 -17.60 -23.28
CA GLU A 460 -9.75 -18.81 -24.05
C GLU A 460 -8.53 -18.66 -24.99
N ASP A 461 -8.16 -17.42 -25.34
CA ASP A 461 -7.01 -17.11 -26.18
C ASP A 461 -5.71 -16.90 -25.35
N TYR A 462 -5.80 -16.95 -24.02
CA TYR A 462 -4.66 -16.67 -23.13
C TYR A 462 -3.72 -17.86 -23.02
N ASP A 463 -2.43 -17.57 -22.88
CA ASP A 463 -1.45 -18.57 -22.50
C ASP A 463 -1.64 -18.98 -21.04
N SER A 464 -1.45 -20.27 -20.74
CA SER A 464 -1.41 -20.75 -19.36
C SER A 464 0.04 -20.83 -18.89
N ILE A 465 0.38 -20.11 -17.82
CA ILE A 465 1.72 -20.14 -17.23
C ILE A 465 1.68 -20.38 -15.73
N GLU A 466 2.69 -21.08 -15.21
CA GLU A 466 2.93 -21.20 -13.78
C GLU A 466 4.35 -20.70 -13.47
N ILE A 467 4.50 -19.80 -12.51
CA ILE A 467 5.81 -19.25 -12.14
C ILE A 467 6.02 -19.36 -10.64
N ASP A 468 7.14 -19.97 -10.26
CA ASP A 468 7.53 -20.21 -8.88
C ASP A 468 8.98 -19.81 -8.66
N GLY A 469 9.21 -18.80 -7.82
CA GLY A 469 10.53 -18.33 -7.43
C GLY A 469 10.85 -16.86 -7.75
N PRO A 470 12.03 -16.38 -7.33
CA PRO A 470 12.44 -15.00 -7.50
C PRO A 470 12.99 -14.70 -8.90
N ILE A 471 12.61 -13.55 -9.46
CA ILE A 471 13.00 -13.08 -10.79
C ILE A 471 13.53 -11.64 -10.70
N TYR A 472 14.55 -11.33 -11.49
CA TYR A 472 15.24 -10.04 -11.54
C TYR A 472 15.37 -9.60 -12.99
N VAL A 473 14.75 -8.48 -13.34
CA VAL A 473 14.66 -7.96 -14.70
C VAL A 473 15.36 -6.61 -14.75
N GLU A 474 16.36 -6.45 -15.62
CA GLU A 474 17.07 -5.18 -15.78
C GLU A 474 16.28 -4.17 -16.63
N GLY A 475 15.51 -4.66 -17.62
CA GLY A 475 14.59 -3.85 -18.45
C GLY A 475 13.16 -3.81 -17.92
N ASP A 476 12.19 -3.83 -18.84
CA ASP A 476 10.76 -3.71 -18.55
C ASP A 476 10.09 -5.08 -18.36
N LEU A 477 8.95 -5.10 -17.67
CA LEU A 477 8.10 -6.28 -17.49
C LEU A 477 6.73 -6.05 -18.14
N VAL A 478 6.32 -6.96 -19.02
CA VAL A 478 4.98 -6.97 -19.61
C VAL A 478 4.29 -8.29 -19.29
N ILE A 479 3.11 -8.23 -18.68
CA ILE A 479 2.24 -9.39 -18.41
C ILE A 479 0.98 -9.22 -19.25
N THR A 480 0.80 -10.10 -20.24
CA THR A 480 -0.28 -9.93 -21.21
C THR A 480 -0.69 -11.19 -21.97
N GLY A 481 -1.99 -11.33 -22.22
CA GLY A 481 -2.57 -12.47 -22.93
C GLY A 481 -2.32 -13.75 -22.14
N VAL A 482 -2.61 -13.74 -20.84
CA VAL A 482 -2.18 -14.80 -19.93
C VAL A 482 -3.17 -15.08 -18.80
N GLU A 483 -3.37 -16.36 -18.52
CA GLU A 483 -3.91 -16.86 -17.26
C GLU A 483 -2.76 -17.51 -16.48
N ALA A 484 -2.33 -16.87 -15.40
CA ALA A 484 -1.07 -17.17 -14.75
C ALA A 484 -1.24 -17.53 -13.27
N ASP A 485 -0.57 -18.60 -12.83
CA ASP A 485 -0.47 -18.99 -11.42
C ASP A 485 0.90 -18.60 -10.85
N PHE A 486 0.92 -17.70 -9.86
CA PHE A 486 2.16 -17.17 -9.31
C PHE A 486 2.43 -17.57 -7.85
N ASN A 487 3.69 -17.94 -7.61
CA ASN A 487 4.39 -17.81 -6.34
C ASN A 487 5.73 -17.12 -6.63
N ALA A 488 5.69 -15.82 -6.92
CA ALA A 488 6.83 -15.13 -7.53
C ALA A 488 7.11 -13.78 -6.87
N LEU A 489 8.40 -13.49 -6.76
CA LEU A 489 8.93 -12.21 -6.31
C LEU A 489 9.78 -11.62 -7.43
N ILE A 490 9.29 -10.56 -8.08
CA ILE A 490 9.92 -9.97 -9.26
C ILE A 490 10.44 -8.57 -8.96
N PHE A 491 11.74 -8.36 -9.17
CA PHE A 491 12.37 -7.04 -9.14
C PHE A 491 12.58 -6.54 -10.57
N VAL A 492 12.07 -5.36 -10.89
CA VAL A 492 12.07 -4.79 -12.25
C VAL A 492 12.81 -3.46 -12.25
N GLY A 493 13.81 -3.35 -13.14
CA GLY A 493 14.63 -2.16 -13.29
C GLY A 493 13.92 -1.01 -14.03
N GLY A 494 13.00 -1.35 -14.94
CA GLY A 494 12.18 -0.41 -15.70
C GLY A 494 10.71 -0.42 -15.30
N ASP A 495 9.85 -0.27 -16.30
CA ASP A 495 8.40 -0.12 -16.18
C ASP A 495 7.68 -1.49 -16.16
N VAL A 496 6.45 -1.51 -15.66
CA VAL A 496 5.59 -2.71 -15.61
C VAL A 496 4.23 -2.42 -16.23
N GLU A 497 3.84 -3.26 -17.18
CA GLU A 497 2.52 -3.20 -17.80
C GLU A 497 1.77 -4.52 -17.61
N VAL A 498 0.52 -4.43 -17.15
CA VAL A 498 -0.38 -5.59 -16.98
C VAL A 498 -1.71 -5.32 -17.68
N TYR A 499 -1.98 -6.07 -18.74
CA TYR A 499 -3.22 -5.98 -19.51
C TYR A 499 -3.65 -7.33 -20.06
N ASN A 500 -4.94 -7.51 -20.39
CA ASN A 500 -5.48 -8.78 -20.90
C ASN A 500 -5.00 -10.02 -20.12
N SER A 501 -5.05 -9.96 -18.79
CA SER A 501 -4.45 -10.95 -17.91
C SER A 501 -5.40 -11.38 -16.80
N ILE A 502 -5.28 -12.63 -16.37
CA ILE A 502 -5.83 -13.18 -15.12
C ILE A 502 -4.65 -13.68 -14.30
N ILE A 503 -4.51 -13.19 -13.08
CA ILE A 503 -3.34 -13.48 -12.23
C ILE A 503 -3.83 -14.11 -10.94
N ASN A 504 -3.61 -15.41 -10.84
CA ASN A 504 -3.97 -16.25 -9.71
C ASN A 504 -2.76 -16.50 -8.81
N GLY A 505 -3.03 -17.01 -7.60
CA GLY A 505 -1.99 -17.53 -6.72
C GLY A 505 -1.80 -19.01 -6.94
N LYS A 506 -0.54 -19.45 -7.04
CA LYS A 506 -0.22 -20.87 -7.16
C LYS A 506 -0.64 -21.63 -5.90
N GLU A 507 -1.53 -22.61 -6.05
CA GLU A 507 -1.96 -23.47 -4.94
C GLU A 507 -0.94 -24.56 -4.63
N PHE A 508 -0.57 -24.69 -3.36
CA PHE A 508 0.31 -25.76 -2.88
C PHE A 508 -0.47 -26.87 -2.17
N SER A 509 0.16 -28.05 -2.07
CA SER A 509 -0.48 -29.25 -1.51
C SER A 509 -0.91 -29.13 -0.04
N ASP A 510 -0.34 -28.19 0.71
CA ASP A 510 -0.67 -27.90 2.10
C ASP A 510 -1.82 -26.89 2.24
N GLY A 511 -2.37 -26.41 1.13
CA GLY A 511 -3.44 -25.41 1.07
C GLY A 511 -2.95 -23.97 1.15
N THR A 512 -1.64 -23.73 1.21
CA THR A 512 -1.09 -22.39 1.04
C THR A 512 -1.24 -21.94 -0.42
N ILE A 513 -1.44 -20.64 -0.62
CA ILE A 513 -1.65 -20.05 -1.94
C ILE A 513 -0.60 -18.95 -2.13
N GLY A 514 0.25 -19.15 -3.13
CA GLY A 514 1.27 -18.20 -3.54
C GLY A 514 0.68 -16.86 -3.98
N THR A 515 1.55 -15.87 -4.17
CA THR A 515 1.17 -14.54 -4.66
C THR A 515 2.23 -13.99 -5.61
N LEU A 516 1.83 -13.11 -6.52
CA LEU A 516 2.73 -12.29 -7.31
C LEU A 516 3.14 -11.05 -6.51
N ILE A 517 4.44 -10.83 -6.29
CA ILE A 517 4.95 -9.59 -5.69
C ILE A 517 5.90 -8.93 -6.68
N ILE A 518 5.63 -7.68 -7.04
CA ILE A 518 6.45 -6.91 -7.98
C ILE A 518 7.00 -5.66 -7.30
N PHE A 519 8.32 -5.47 -7.39
CA PHE A 519 9.02 -4.25 -7.02
C PHE A 519 9.65 -3.63 -8.28
N ALA A 520 9.11 -2.50 -8.76
CA ALA A 520 9.59 -1.80 -9.94
C ALA A 520 10.24 -0.45 -9.59
N ASN A 521 11.32 -0.08 -10.26
CA ASN A 521 11.84 1.29 -10.21
C ASN A 521 10.99 2.26 -11.04
N GLY A 522 10.44 1.77 -12.15
CA GLY A 522 9.63 2.52 -13.10
C GLY A 522 8.15 2.57 -12.72
N GLU A 523 7.34 3.01 -13.67
CA GLU A 523 5.89 3.10 -13.55
C GLU A 523 5.25 1.71 -13.59
N ILE A 524 4.11 1.54 -12.92
CA ILE A 524 3.30 0.33 -13.00
C ILE A 524 1.91 0.72 -13.50
N ASN A 525 1.52 0.18 -14.66
CA ASN A 525 0.24 0.42 -15.29
C ASN A 525 -0.56 -0.87 -15.37
N ILE A 526 -1.75 -0.88 -14.78
CA ILE A 526 -2.69 -2.01 -14.87
C ILE A 526 -3.95 -1.54 -15.59
N LEU A 527 -4.07 -1.94 -16.85
CA LEU A 527 -5.03 -1.40 -17.82
C LEU A 527 -5.68 -2.53 -18.60
N TYR A 528 -6.84 -2.27 -19.20
CA TYR A 528 -7.50 -3.18 -20.14
C TYR A 528 -7.66 -4.65 -19.68
N ASN A 529 -7.99 -4.90 -18.41
CA ASN A 529 -8.30 -6.25 -17.94
C ASN A 529 -9.82 -6.42 -17.77
N SER A 530 -10.40 -7.45 -18.39
CA SER A 530 -11.86 -7.65 -18.40
C SER A 530 -12.60 -6.40 -18.92
N VAL A 531 -12.16 -5.89 -20.07
CA VAL A 531 -12.74 -4.70 -20.69
C VAL A 531 -14.20 -4.95 -21.05
N PHE A 532 -15.11 -4.09 -20.58
CA PHE A 532 -16.58 -4.24 -20.71
C PHE A 532 -17.20 -5.45 -20.01
N GLU A 533 -16.40 -6.31 -19.40
CA GLU A 533 -16.92 -7.49 -18.73
C GLU A 533 -17.54 -7.15 -17.37
N ASN A 534 -18.51 -7.97 -16.96
CA ASN A 534 -19.21 -7.83 -15.68
C ASN A 534 -18.52 -8.57 -14.54
N GLU A 535 -17.80 -9.63 -14.87
CA GLU A 535 -16.92 -10.30 -13.90
C GLU A 535 -15.56 -9.60 -13.90
N PRO A 536 -14.96 -9.36 -12.73
CA PRO A 536 -13.65 -8.74 -12.67
C PRO A 536 -12.56 -9.74 -13.04
N SER A 537 -11.54 -9.28 -13.77
CA SER A 537 -10.25 -9.96 -13.77
C SER A 537 -9.65 -9.86 -12.37
N THR A 538 -9.39 -11.02 -11.76
CA THR A 538 -8.77 -11.11 -10.44
C THR A 538 -7.26 -11.15 -10.60
N ILE A 539 -6.58 -10.32 -9.81
CA ILE A 539 -5.14 -10.20 -9.75
C ILE A 539 -4.71 -10.40 -8.31
N ARG A 540 -4.28 -11.61 -7.95
CA ARG A 540 -3.68 -11.88 -6.65
C ARG A 540 -2.23 -11.44 -6.66
N GLY A 541 -1.99 -10.22 -6.19
CA GLY A 541 -0.67 -9.62 -6.25
C GLY A 541 -0.47 -8.38 -5.40
N TYR A 542 0.80 -8.13 -5.07
CA TYR A 542 1.26 -6.90 -4.46
C TYR A 542 2.20 -6.15 -5.40
N PHE A 543 1.94 -4.86 -5.60
CA PHE A 543 2.68 -4.03 -6.54
C PHE A 543 3.32 -2.85 -5.83
N TYR A 544 4.64 -2.73 -5.95
CA TYR A 544 5.42 -1.60 -5.47
C TYR A 544 6.10 -0.89 -6.64
N SER A 545 5.90 0.42 -6.77
CA SER A 545 6.62 1.27 -7.72
C SER A 545 7.44 2.33 -6.98
N ASP A 546 8.71 2.49 -7.36
CA ASP A 546 9.52 3.64 -6.96
C ASP A 546 9.20 4.91 -7.77
N SER A 547 8.12 4.89 -8.55
CA SER A 547 7.60 5.97 -9.39
C SER A 547 6.07 6.06 -9.25
N VAL A 548 5.33 5.91 -10.35
CA VAL A 548 3.87 6.04 -10.44
C VAL A 548 3.23 4.66 -10.53
N PHE A 549 2.09 4.49 -9.86
CA PHE A 549 1.18 3.38 -10.11
C PHE A 549 -0.15 3.94 -10.62
N GLU A 550 -0.62 3.45 -11.75
CA GLU A 550 -1.89 3.84 -12.35
C GLU A 550 -2.74 2.61 -12.71
N MET A 551 -4.04 2.71 -12.42
CA MET A 551 -5.01 1.65 -12.67
C MET A 551 -6.35 2.23 -13.12
N GLU A 552 -6.84 1.74 -14.26
CA GLU A 552 -8.04 2.24 -14.93
C GLU A 552 -9.18 1.22 -14.96
N GLY A 553 -10.14 1.39 -14.06
CA GLY A 553 -11.38 0.59 -13.96
C GLY A 553 -12.61 1.26 -14.56
N ILE A 554 -12.46 2.18 -15.51
CA ILE A 554 -13.60 2.67 -16.31
C ILE A 554 -13.97 1.62 -17.35
N TRP A 555 -12.99 1.28 -18.19
CA TRP A 555 -13.13 0.24 -19.20
C TRP A 555 -13.01 -1.15 -18.60
N SER A 556 -11.97 -1.32 -17.79
CA SER A 556 -11.62 -2.58 -17.14
C SER A 556 -12.60 -2.89 -16.00
N ASN A 557 -12.68 -4.16 -15.65
CA ASN A 557 -13.28 -4.62 -14.40
C ASN A 557 -12.23 -5.44 -13.68
N MET A 558 -11.71 -4.93 -12.57
CA MET A 558 -10.49 -5.45 -11.96
C MET A 558 -10.59 -5.52 -10.45
N LYS A 559 -10.02 -6.58 -9.90
CA LYS A 559 -9.92 -6.82 -8.47
C LYS A 559 -8.51 -7.26 -8.12
N ILE A 560 -7.79 -6.43 -7.37
CA ILE A 560 -6.50 -6.80 -6.77
C ILE A 560 -6.76 -7.43 -5.40
N GLU A 561 -6.25 -8.64 -5.19
CA GLU A 561 -6.18 -9.31 -3.89
C GLU A 561 -4.72 -9.28 -3.39
N GLY A 562 -4.40 -8.28 -2.58
CA GLY A 562 -3.04 -7.98 -2.15
C GLY A 562 -2.88 -6.52 -1.77
N GLY A 563 -2.08 -5.74 -2.50
CA GLY A 563 -1.92 -4.34 -2.16
C GLY A 563 -1.09 -3.56 -3.16
N ILE A 564 -1.10 -2.24 -3.01
CA ILE A 564 -0.41 -1.31 -3.90
C ILE A 564 0.41 -0.35 -3.06
N SER A 565 1.64 -0.11 -3.48
CA SER A 565 2.43 0.99 -2.98
C SER A 565 3.19 1.69 -4.08
N ALA A 566 3.20 3.02 -4.07
CA ALA A 566 3.98 3.78 -5.03
C ALA A 566 4.37 5.14 -4.48
N ARG A 567 5.25 5.86 -5.17
CA ARG A 567 5.48 7.27 -4.84
C ARG A 567 4.28 8.13 -5.22
N ARG A 568 3.52 7.77 -6.26
CA ARG A 568 2.23 8.39 -6.61
C ARG A 568 1.28 7.30 -7.07
N ILE A 569 0.06 7.28 -6.53
CA ILE A 569 -0.96 6.30 -6.91
C ILE A 569 -2.15 7.02 -7.53
N VAL A 570 -2.59 6.55 -8.70
CA VAL A 570 -3.79 7.02 -9.41
C VAL A 570 -4.72 5.84 -9.64
N LEU A 571 -5.87 5.85 -8.96
CA LEU A 571 -6.92 4.84 -9.15
C LEU A 571 -8.16 5.51 -9.69
N ASN A 572 -8.61 5.04 -10.85
CA ASN A 572 -9.72 5.63 -11.55
C ASN A 572 -10.78 4.56 -11.82
N GLY A 573 -11.98 4.74 -11.29
CA GLY A 573 -13.00 3.71 -11.37
C GLY A 573 -14.41 4.27 -11.31
N ILE A 574 -15.35 3.40 -11.67
CA ILE A 574 -16.77 3.65 -11.60
C ILE A 574 -17.48 2.47 -10.94
N ARG A 575 -18.75 2.66 -10.56
CA ARG A 575 -19.63 1.57 -10.13
C ARG A 575 -20.65 1.23 -11.19
N GLY A 576 -21.02 -0.04 -11.25
CA GLY A 576 -22.03 -0.56 -12.16
C GLY A 576 -21.44 -1.18 -13.43
N ARG A 577 -22.27 -1.19 -14.48
CA ARG A 577 -21.95 -1.87 -15.73
C ARG A 577 -21.61 -0.85 -16.81
N VAL A 578 -20.66 -1.23 -17.66
CA VAL A 578 -20.34 -0.52 -18.89
C VAL A 578 -20.61 -1.49 -20.03
N THR A 579 -21.45 -1.09 -20.97
CA THR A 579 -21.69 -1.85 -22.19
C THR A 579 -21.16 -1.08 -23.38
N GLN A 580 -20.57 -1.81 -24.33
CA GLN A 580 -20.25 -1.28 -25.63
C GLN A 580 -21.45 -1.53 -26.55
N ASP A 581 -22.21 -0.48 -26.87
CA ASP A 581 -23.25 -0.58 -27.88
C ASP A 581 -22.69 -0.09 -29.23
N LEU A 582 -22.45 -1.05 -30.12
CA LEU A 582 -22.19 -0.77 -31.53
C LEU A 582 -23.55 -0.63 -32.24
N GLU A 583 -24.18 0.54 -32.16
CA GLU A 583 -25.38 0.80 -32.97
C GLU A 583 -25.00 0.81 -34.47
N PHE A 584 -25.44 -0.23 -35.19
CA PHE A 584 -25.34 -0.31 -36.65
C PHE A 584 -26.34 0.64 -37.32
N GLY A 585 -25.96 1.92 -37.45
CA GLY A 585 -26.57 2.89 -38.35
C GLY A 585 -25.62 3.21 -39.49
N LEU A 586 -26.05 2.99 -40.74
CA LEU A 586 -25.29 3.31 -41.95
C LEU A 586 -24.67 4.73 -41.85
N PHE A 587 -23.34 4.79 -41.75
CA PHE A 587 -22.44 5.96 -41.75
C PHE A 587 -22.12 6.69 -40.42
N ARG A 588 -22.31 6.11 -39.24
CA ARG A 588 -21.59 6.55 -38.02
C ARG A 588 -21.22 5.39 -37.12
N ARG A 589 -19.94 5.05 -37.04
CA ARG A 589 -19.37 4.31 -35.90
C ARG A 589 -19.18 5.30 -34.76
N GLU A 590 -20.25 5.64 -34.06
CA GLU A 590 -20.15 6.30 -32.77
C GLU A 590 -20.11 5.15 -31.75
N LEU A 591 -18.97 4.93 -31.08
CA LEU A 591 -18.92 4.03 -29.93
C LEU A 591 -19.78 4.69 -28.84
N ASP A 592 -21.00 4.22 -28.66
CA ASP A 592 -21.85 4.71 -27.57
C ASP A 592 -21.59 3.84 -26.34
N ILE A 593 -20.82 4.39 -25.42
CA ILE A 593 -20.51 3.74 -24.15
C ILE A 593 -21.70 4.01 -23.23
N ASN A 594 -22.63 3.07 -23.18
CA ASN A 594 -23.76 3.18 -22.28
C ASN A 594 -23.29 2.86 -20.86
N TYR A 595 -22.91 3.93 -20.16
CA TYR A 595 -22.62 3.88 -18.74
C TYR A 595 -23.93 3.82 -17.96
N HIS A 596 -24.27 2.63 -17.46
CA HIS A 596 -25.32 2.45 -16.47
C HIS A 596 -24.79 2.68 -15.05
N GLY A 597 -24.17 3.84 -14.87
CA GLY A 597 -23.83 4.38 -13.58
C GLY A 597 -25.05 4.69 -12.76
N GLU A 598 -25.62 3.67 -12.14
CA GLU A 598 -26.60 3.93 -11.12
C GLU A 598 -25.88 4.68 -10.00
N LYS A 599 -26.42 5.82 -9.55
CA LYS A 599 -26.06 6.45 -8.25
C LYS A 599 -26.36 5.53 -7.05
N ASN A 600 -26.66 4.25 -7.29
CA ASN A 600 -26.86 3.22 -6.30
C ASN A 600 -25.49 2.77 -5.78
N ILE A 601 -25.20 3.17 -4.54
CA ILE A 601 -24.09 2.67 -3.72
C ILE A 601 -24.04 1.13 -3.69
N GLY A 602 -25.17 0.44 -3.96
CA GLY A 602 -25.28 -1.01 -3.99
C GLY A 602 -24.70 -1.73 -5.21
N SER A 603 -24.29 -1.01 -6.27
CA SER A 603 -23.62 -1.63 -7.42
C SER A 603 -22.15 -1.93 -7.11
N ASN A 604 -21.61 -3.01 -7.69
CA ASN A 604 -20.20 -3.35 -7.53
C ASN A 604 -19.29 -2.28 -8.14
N SER A 605 -18.13 -2.05 -7.52
CA SER A 605 -17.06 -1.28 -8.13
C SER A 605 -16.38 -2.09 -9.22
N ARG A 606 -15.99 -1.42 -10.30
CA ARG A 606 -15.15 -2.00 -11.36
C ARG A 606 -13.64 -1.91 -11.04
N LEU A 607 -13.26 -1.23 -9.95
CA LEU A 607 -11.88 -1.17 -9.46
C LEU A 607 -11.87 -1.46 -7.96
N GLN A 608 -11.40 -2.66 -7.62
CA GLN A 608 -11.34 -3.13 -6.25
C GLN A 608 -9.89 -3.44 -5.84
N VAL A 609 -9.50 -3.01 -4.64
CA VAL A 609 -8.23 -3.40 -4.00
C VAL A 609 -8.55 -3.95 -2.63
N ILE A 610 -8.34 -5.25 -2.45
CA ILE A 610 -8.68 -5.98 -1.23
C ILE A 610 -7.39 -6.45 -0.59
N TYR A 611 -7.13 -5.99 0.63
CA TYR A 611 -5.94 -6.38 1.35
C TYR A 611 -5.92 -7.87 1.65
N ASN A 612 -4.81 -8.51 1.32
CA ASN A 612 -4.56 -9.89 1.64
C ASN A 612 -3.26 -10.00 2.48
N PRO A 613 -3.31 -10.42 3.75
CA PRO A 613 -2.11 -10.55 4.59
C PRO A 613 -1.18 -11.70 4.19
N ASP A 614 -1.65 -12.68 3.39
CA ASP A 614 -0.85 -13.84 2.96
C ASP A 614 0.40 -13.42 2.16
N ILE A 615 0.38 -12.24 1.54
CA ILE A 615 1.50 -11.66 0.80
C ILE A 615 2.78 -11.55 1.63
N ILE A 616 2.65 -11.37 2.95
CA ILE A 616 3.78 -11.28 3.87
C ILE A 616 4.48 -12.63 3.97
N GLY A 617 3.71 -13.73 3.95
CA GLY A 617 4.24 -15.10 3.91
C GLY A 617 5.03 -15.33 2.63
N THR A 618 4.43 -15.07 1.47
CA THR A 618 5.11 -15.19 0.17
C THR A 618 6.39 -14.37 0.09
N TYR A 619 6.36 -13.11 0.54
CA TYR A 619 7.58 -12.28 0.59
C TYR A 619 8.65 -12.91 1.47
N SER A 620 8.29 -13.36 2.67
CA SER A 620 9.23 -13.95 3.63
C SER A 620 9.85 -15.25 3.13
N ASP A 621 9.08 -16.05 2.37
CA ASP A 621 9.54 -17.32 1.82
C ASP A 621 10.47 -17.14 0.61
N LEU A 622 10.22 -16.13 -0.23
CA LEU A 622 10.96 -15.89 -1.48
C LEU A 622 12.12 -14.91 -1.34
N GLU A 623 12.10 -14.00 -0.36
CA GLU A 623 13.18 -13.05 -0.14
C GLU A 623 14.39 -13.75 0.48
N GLN A 624 15.40 -14.03 -0.35
CA GLN A 624 16.59 -14.78 0.07
C GLN A 624 17.66 -13.93 0.79
N SER A 625 17.44 -12.62 0.91
CA SER A 625 18.38 -11.74 1.62
C SER A 625 18.03 -11.60 3.10
N GLU A 626 19.05 -11.38 3.93
CA GLU A 626 18.83 -10.96 5.31
C GLU A 626 18.13 -9.59 5.32
N THR A 627 16.84 -9.60 5.64
CA THR A 627 16.05 -8.39 5.83
C THR A 627 16.64 -7.55 6.96
N ARG A 628 16.91 -6.27 6.66
CA ARG A 628 17.45 -5.31 7.61
C ARG A 628 16.32 -4.49 8.21
N ILE A 629 16.17 -4.62 9.52
CA ILE A 629 15.26 -3.84 10.34
C ILE A 629 15.87 -2.48 10.57
N THR A 630 15.36 -1.49 9.86
CA THR A 630 15.78 -0.10 10.01
C THR A 630 14.91 0.67 11.00
N HIS A 631 13.72 0.14 11.34
CA HIS A 631 12.76 0.79 12.22
C HIS A 631 11.93 -0.22 13.02
N ILE A 632 11.40 0.21 14.17
CA ILE A 632 10.36 -0.51 14.91
C ILE A 632 8.99 0.15 14.75
N ASN A 633 7.94 -0.65 14.85
CA ASN A 633 6.56 -0.18 14.87
C ASN A 633 6.29 0.66 16.12
N PRO A 634 5.32 1.60 16.07
CA PRO A 634 4.81 2.25 17.27
C PRO A 634 4.36 1.20 18.30
N PRO A 635 4.66 1.38 19.60
CA PRO A 635 4.30 0.42 20.62
C PRO A 635 2.78 0.18 20.66
N LYS A 636 2.36 -1.08 20.53
CA LYS A 636 0.95 -1.46 20.54
C LYS A 636 0.51 -1.84 21.95
N LEU A 637 -0.52 -1.20 22.50
CA LEU A 637 -1.10 -1.61 23.78
C LEU A 637 -1.81 -2.97 23.62
N ILE A 638 -1.38 -3.98 24.37
CA ILE A 638 -1.99 -5.32 24.40
C ILE A 638 -3.03 -5.41 25.51
N GLU A 639 -2.63 -5.05 26.73
CA GLU A 639 -3.45 -5.23 27.92
C GLU A 639 -3.22 -4.08 28.91
N ARG A 640 -4.27 -3.74 29.66
CA ARG A 640 -4.21 -2.78 30.76
C ARG A 640 -4.99 -3.30 31.96
N SER A 641 -4.40 -3.20 33.15
CA SER A 641 -5.08 -3.49 34.42
C SER A 641 -4.72 -2.45 35.49
N GLU A 642 -5.66 -2.17 36.39
CA GLU A 642 -5.50 -1.18 37.46
C GLU A 642 -5.70 -1.82 38.84
N THR A 643 -4.87 -1.42 39.80
CA THR A 643 -5.00 -1.84 41.19
C THR A 643 -5.03 -0.62 42.10
N HIS A 644 -6.20 -0.31 42.65
CA HIS A 644 -6.35 0.74 43.65
C HIS A 644 -5.95 0.22 45.04
N LYS A 645 -4.89 0.79 45.61
CA LYS A 645 -4.57 0.64 47.03
C LYS A 645 -4.98 1.90 47.77
N ASN A 646 -6.00 1.79 48.61
CA ASN A 646 -6.29 2.84 49.60
C ASN A 646 -5.23 2.74 50.70
N ASN A 647 -4.42 3.79 50.87
CA ASN A 647 -3.53 3.94 52.02
C ASN A 647 -4.32 4.19 53.31
#